data_AF-A0A7R8Z2K4-F1
#
_entry.id   AF-A0A7R8Z2K4-F1
#
_cell.length_a   1.000
_cell.length_b   1.000
_cell.length_c   1.000
_cell.angle_alpha   90.00
_cell.angle_beta   90.00
_cell.angle_gamma   90.00
#
_symmetry.space_group_name_H-M   'P 1'
#
loop_
_entity.id
_entity.type
_entity.pdbx_description
1 polymer ?
#
loop_
_entity_poly.entity_id
_entity_poly.type
_entity_poly.pdbx_seq_one_letter_code
_entity_poly.pdbx_strand_id
1 'polypeptide(L)'
;MSEAKLLSGTEISKQIREELKQDVTTLSAKIPNFRPGLTIVQVGGREDSNVYIRMKMKAATEIGIRAEHLKLPKSITQIELLEKIDELNNSPDVHGIIVQMPLDCSSDINSVAVINAVSPDKDVDGLNTINEGRVAIGDFSGFLPCTPQGCIELIKRTGTKIAGSKAVVLGRSKIVGTPVAELLKWEHATVTVCHTRTRSLHEEVRKADIVVAAMGQPETIRGNWIKPGAIVIDCGINAVPDPTKPTGQKLLGDVCFDEAAQVASFITPVPGGVGPMTVAMLMRNTVQAAQRAAEHILSKYWDIKPLPLIPKDPVPSDIVIARSQKPKDISSLAAEIGLLRNEVSLYGNTKAKIALSVQNRLAQRKDGKYVVVVGITPTPLGEGKSTTSVGLVQALCAHKRRNSVVCLRQPSQGPTFGIKGGAAGGGYSQVIPMEEFNLHLTGDIHAITAANNLLAAQLDTRIFHEATQTDQALYDRLVPRIRGERKFSKIQLRRLERLGIKKTDPDSLTPEEFGRFARLNIDPNRIMMTRVMDVNDRYLRSITIGQSPTEKNITRQTEFAISVASEIMAVLALSKNLSDMKTRLGKMVVAFDKAGNPVTADDLGMTGAMMVLLKDTIEPTLMQTLEGTPVLVHAGPFANIAHGCSSIIADDIALKLVGEDGFVVTEAGFGSDIGMEKFFDIKCRASGRVADAVVLVATVRALKMHGGGPAVVPGAPLKKEYTEENLELLEKGLPNLLKHIENGKIFGVPVVVCINAHSKDTDAEHELIRKAALEAGAFDAVISRGWNYGGSGVVDAAEAVIRAAECPKNFKFLYNPKAPLVEKIATISSQMYGAGEVELSAKAQEAVDFLTAKGYGDLPICMSKTSASLTGDPNIKGAPKGFKFYVNDVYLSAGAGFVVVMCGAISKMPGLPTRPCIYDIDLNTETGEIEGLF
;
A
#
# COMPACT_ATOMS: atom_id res chain seq x y z
N MET A 1 8.39 -69.80 -4.68
CA MET A 1 7.92 -68.46 -4.25
C MET A 1 8.77 -67.46 -5.02
N SER A 2 8.16 -66.51 -5.73
CA SER A 2 8.92 -65.45 -6.39
C SER A 2 9.48 -64.51 -5.33
N GLU A 3 10.77 -64.21 -5.40
CA GLU A 3 11.44 -63.22 -4.55
C GLU A 3 10.72 -61.86 -4.66
N ALA A 4 10.61 -61.12 -3.55
CA ALA A 4 9.91 -59.84 -3.51
C ALA A 4 10.52 -58.85 -4.51
N LYS A 5 9.67 -58.09 -5.20
CA LYS A 5 10.14 -56.99 -6.04
C LYS A 5 10.62 -55.83 -5.15
N LEU A 6 11.84 -55.37 -5.39
CA LEU A 6 12.41 -54.27 -4.63
C LEU A 6 11.71 -52.94 -4.99
N LEU A 7 11.15 -52.27 -3.98
CA LEU A 7 10.65 -50.90 -4.11
C LEU A 7 11.77 -49.90 -3.85
N SER A 8 12.58 -49.68 -4.89
CA SER A 8 13.68 -48.70 -4.84
C SER A 8 13.14 -47.28 -4.84
N GLY A 9 13.02 -46.68 -3.65
CA GLY A 9 12.67 -45.27 -3.54
C GLY A 9 13.75 -44.35 -4.12
N THR A 10 15.00 -44.81 -4.25
CA THR A 10 16.05 -44.09 -4.97
C THR A 10 15.73 -43.94 -6.47
N GLU A 11 15.22 -45.00 -7.11
CA GLU A 11 14.82 -44.94 -8.52
C GLU A 11 13.56 -44.12 -8.73
N ILE A 12 12.53 -44.34 -7.89
CA ILE A 12 11.26 -43.62 -7.98
C ILE A 12 11.46 -42.13 -7.67
N SER A 13 12.26 -41.77 -6.66
CA SER A 13 12.60 -40.36 -6.37
C SER A 13 13.36 -39.69 -7.51
N LYS A 14 14.14 -40.43 -8.31
CA LYS A 14 14.78 -39.89 -9.51
C LYS A 14 13.75 -39.56 -10.59
N GLN A 15 12.78 -40.44 -10.82
CA GLN A 15 11.69 -40.19 -11.77
C GLN A 15 10.88 -38.95 -11.39
N ILE A 16 10.46 -38.86 -10.12
CA ILE A 16 9.69 -37.71 -9.61
C ILE A 16 10.48 -36.41 -9.74
N ARG A 17 11.79 -36.43 -9.46
CA ARG A 17 12.62 -35.23 -9.63
C ARG A 17 12.75 -34.80 -11.09
N GLU A 18 12.75 -35.73 -12.05
CA GLU A 18 12.74 -35.38 -13.46
C GLU A 18 11.40 -34.74 -13.88
N GLU A 19 10.27 -35.26 -13.38
CA GLU A 19 8.95 -34.64 -13.55
C GLU A 19 8.96 -33.20 -13.00
N LEU A 20 9.41 -33.02 -11.75
CA LEU A 20 9.47 -31.70 -11.10
C LEU A 20 10.40 -30.72 -11.82
N LYS A 21 11.51 -31.20 -12.40
CA LYS A 21 12.42 -30.36 -13.17
C LYS A 21 11.73 -29.73 -14.39
N GLN A 22 10.83 -30.47 -15.04
CA GLN A 22 10.01 -29.94 -16.13
C GLN A 22 9.02 -28.88 -15.63
N ASP A 23 8.41 -29.09 -14.47
CA ASP A 23 7.52 -28.11 -13.84
C ASP A 23 8.24 -26.79 -13.52
N VAL A 24 9.44 -26.87 -12.90
CA VAL A 24 10.27 -25.69 -12.59
C VAL A 24 10.67 -24.95 -13.86
N THR A 25 11.07 -25.68 -14.90
CA THR A 25 11.44 -25.09 -16.20
C THR A 25 10.25 -24.35 -16.83
N THR A 26 9.07 -24.97 -16.79
CA THR A 26 7.82 -24.36 -17.29
C THR A 26 7.47 -23.09 -16.52
N LEU A 27 7.68 -23.09 -15.19
CA LEU A 27 7.40 -21.95 -14.34
C LEU A 27 8.31 -20.76 -14.63
N SER A 28 9.61 -21.00 -14.75
CA SER A 28 10.60 -19.98 -15.11
C SER A 28 10.40 -19.43 -16.53
N ALA A 29 9.82 -20.22 -17.44
CA ALA A 29 9.44 -19.75 -18.77
C ALA A 29 8.23 -18.80 -18.74
N LYS A 30 7.27 -19.02 -17.83
CA LYS A 30 6.09 -18.15 -17.66
C LYS A 30 6.42 -16.84 -16.95
N ILE A 31 7.30 -16.88 -15.95
CA ILE A 31 7.69 -15.70 -15.17
C ILE A 31 9.23 -15.60 -15.18
N PRO A 32 9.80 -14.71 -16.02
CA PRO A 32 11.24 -14.51 -16.07
C PRO A 32 11.81 -14.18 -14.70
N ASN A 33 12.95 -14.79 -14.35
CA ASN A 33 13.63 -14.68 -13.05
C ASN A 33 12.91 -15.30 -11.84
N PHE A 34 11.72 -15.90 -12.00
CA PHE A 34 11.07 -16.65 -10.93
C PHE A 34 11.70 -18.04 -10.78
N ARG A 35 12.03 -18.40 -9.54
CA ARG A 35 12.51 -19.74 -9.17
C ARG A 35 11.85 -20.16 -7.85
N PRO A 36 11.41 -21.42 -7.72
CA PRO A 36 11.02 -21.94 -6.41
C PRO A 36 12.18 -21.78 -5.43
N GLY A 37 11.85 -21.43 -4.19
CA GLY A 37 12.81 -21.16 -3.14
C GLY A 37 12.55 -22.02 -1.91
N LEU A 38 13.58 -22.70 -1.44
CA LEU A 38 13.54 -23.57 -0.26
C LEU A 38 14.57 -23.09 0.76
N THR A 39 14.14 -22.80 1.99
CA THR A 39 15.06 -22.52 3.10
C THR A 39 15.04 -23.65 4.11
N ILE A 40 16.22 -24.21 4.36
CA ILE A 40 16.45 -25.26 5.36
C ILE A 40 17.03 -24.59 6.60
N VAL A 41 16.28 -24.58 7.70
CA VAL A 41 16.69 -23.97 8.97
C VAL A 41 17.33 -25.04 9.86
N GLN A 42 18.61 -24.89 10.18
CA GLN A 42 19.34 -25.78 11.09
C GLN A 42 19.74 -25.01 12.35
N VAL A 43 19.43 -25.53 13.53
CA VAL A 43 20.01 -25.05 14.80
C VAL A 43 21.13 -25.99 15.20
N GLY A 44 22.32 -25.45 15.48
CA GLY A 44 23.49 -26.23 15.87
C GLY A 44 24.17 -26.94 14.69
N GLY A 45 24.61 -28.18 14.90
CA GLY A 45 25.47 -28.83 13.90
C GLY A 45 25.63 -30.33 14.05
N ARG A 46 24.56 -31.07 14.35
CA ARG A 46 24.61 -32.53 14.40
C ARG A 46 24.93 -33.15 13.04
N GLU A 47 25.81 -34.16 13.03
CA GLU A 47 26.32 -34.75 11.79
C GLU A 47 25.28 -35.60 11.04
N ASP A 48 24.35 -36.24 11.77
CA ASP A 48 23.20 -36.96 11.20
C ASP A 48 22.30 -36.03 10.36
N SER A 49 22.00 -34.84 10.87
CA SER A 49 21.26 -33.79 10.15
C SER A 49 22.02 -33.28 8.92
N ASN A 50 23.34 -33.12 8.99
CA ASN A 50 24.15 -32.60 7.88
C ASN A 50 24.06 -33.48 6.62
N VAL A 51 23.98 -34.80 6.77
CA VAL A 51 23.81 -35.74 5.64
C VAL A 51 22.49 -35.46 4.90
N TYR A 52 21.38 -35.36 5.63
CA TYR A 52 20.07 -35.09 5.05
C TYR A 52 19.99 -33.70 4.41
N ILE A 53 20.58 -32.68 5.04
CA ILE A 53 20.65 -31.33 4.46
C ILE A 53 21.39 -31.36 3.13
N ARG A 54 22.55 -32.04 3.04
CA ARG A 54 23.29 -32.20 1.78
C ARG A 54 22.44 -32.87 0.69
N MET A 55 21.66 -33.91 1.04
CA MET A 55 20.76 -34.57 0.09
C MET A 55 19.66 -33.62 -0.41
N LYS A 56 19.02 -32.86 0.49
CA LYS A 56 17.97 -31.88 0.14
C LYS A 56 18.53 -30.77 -0.77
N MET A 57 19.68 -30.21 -0.43
CA MET A 57 20.35 -29.17 -1.23
C MET A 57 20.70 -29.68 -2.63
N LYS A 58 21.25 -30.90 -2.73
CA LYS A 58 21.56 -31.53 -4.02
C LYS A 58 20.31 -31.75 -4.86
N ALA A 59 19.26 -32.33 -4.28
CA ALA A 59 18.00 -32.58 -4.98
C ALA A 59 17.35 -31.29 -5.48
N ALA A 60 17.33 -30.24 -4.65
CA ALA A 60 16.80 -28.93 -5.02
C ALA A 60 17.57 -28.31 -6.19
N THR A 61 18.90 -28.35 -6.13
CA THR A 61 19.76 -27.80 -7.19
C THR A 61 19.57 -28.55 -8.51
N GLU A 62 19.47 -29.89 -8.48
CA GLU A 62 19.30 -30.73 -9.67
C GLU A 62 18.03 -30.43 -10.46
N ILE A 63 16.96 -30.01 -9.78
CA ILE A 63 15.66 -29.70 -10.39
C ILE A 63 15.43 -28.18 -10.58
N GLY A 64 16.40 -27.33 -10.22
CA GLY A 64 16.34 -25.88 -10.45
C GLY A 64 15.72 -25.03 -9.33
N ILE A 65 15.51 -25.60 -8.13
CA ILE A 65 15.08 -24.85 -6.93
C ILE A 65 16.26 -24.07 -6.35
N ARG A 66 16.03 -22.81 -5.96
CA ARG A 66 16.97 -22.01 -5.18
C ARG A 66 16.91 -22.46 -3.71
N ALA A 67 17.83 -23.32 -3.30
CA ALA A 67 17.91 -23.77 -1.92
C ALA A 67 18.90 -22.93 -1.10
N GLU A 68 18.53 -22.58 0.13
CA GLU A 68 19.35 -21.88 1.10
C GLU A 68 19.43 -22.69 2.40
N HIS A 69 20.63 -22.76 2.98
CA HIS A 69 20.86 -23.39 4.27
C HIS A 69 21.11 -22.30 5.32
N LEU A 70 20.10 -22.01 6.14
CA LEU A 70 20.18 -21.09 7.25
C LEU A 70 20.66 -21.83 8.50
N LYS A 71 21.97 -21.76 8.75
CA LYS A 71 22.60 -22.38 9.93
C LYS A 71 22.67 -21.39 11.09
N LEU A 72 21.96 -21.69 12.16
CA LEU A 72 21.82 -20.88 13.37
C LEU A 72 22.65 -21.47 14.52
N PRO A 73 23.20 -20.63 15.42
CA PRO A 73 24.06 -21.09 16.50
C PRO A 73 23.29 -21.91 17.54
N LYS A 74 23.98 -22.80 18.27
CA LYS A 74 23.37 -23.56 19.38
C LYS A 74 22.78 -22.66 20.47
N SER A 75 23.33 -21.45 20.61
CA SER A 75 22.95 -20.47 21.62
C SER A 75 21.70 -19.66 21.27
N ILE A 76 21.08 -19.86 20.10
CA ILE A 76 19.89 -19.12 19.70
C ILE A 76 18.76 -19.34 20.71
N THR A 77 18.03 -18.28 21.03
CA THR A 77 16.84 -18.35 21.87
C THR A 77 15.61 -18.75 21.05
N GLN A 78 14.55 -19.21 21.73
CA GLN A 78 13.29 -19.50 21.05
C GLN A 78 12.73 -18.25 20.34
N ILE A 79 12.83 -17.07 20.95
CA ILE A 79 12.31 -15.82 20.36
C ILE A 79 13.06 -15.50 19.07
N GLU A 80 14.39 -15.51 19.08
CA GLU A 80 15.20 -15.23 17.88
C GLU A 80 14.94 -16.25 16.76
N LEU A 81 14.74 -17.53 17.09
CA LEU A 81 14.41 -18.55 16.10
C LEU A 81 13.02 -18.31 15.48
N LEU A 82 12.02 -17.93 16.29
CA LEU A 82 10.68 -17.59 15.81
C LEU A 82 10.70 -16.34 14.92
N GLU A 83 11.47 -15.32 15.28
CA GLU A 83 11.68 -14.13 14.44
C GLU A 83 12.31 -14.49 13.09
N LYS A 84 13.31 -15.37 13.07
CA LYS A 84 13.90 -15.86 11.82
C LYS A 84 12.91 -16.64 10.96
N ILE A 85 12.05 -17.45 11.56
CA ILE A 85 10.99 -18.14 10.82
C ILE A 85 9.96 -17.14 10.28
N ASP A 86 9.59 -16.11 11.04
CA ASP A 86 8.67 -15.07 10.57
C ASP A 86 9.28 -14.25 9.41
N GLU A 87 10.57 -13.91 9.46
CA GLU A 87 11.30 -13.29 8.33
C GLU A 87 11.18 -14.15 7.05
N LEU A 88 11.35 -15.48 7.17
CA LEU A 88 11.21 -16.41 6.04
C LEU A 88 9.76 -16.54 5.57
N ASN A 89 8.80 -16.59 6.49
CA ASN A 89 7.37 -16.60 6.17
C ASN A 89 6.98 -15.38 5.33
N ASN A 90 7.59 -14.23 5.62
CA ASN A 90 7.31 -12.97 4.96
C ASN A 90 8.12 -12.74 3.67
N SER A 91 9.11 -13.59 3.36
CA SER A 91 9.93 -13.45 2.16
C SER A 91 9.19 -13.91 0.90
N PRO A 92 9.03 -13.08 -0.15
CA PRO A 92 8.39 -13.48 -1.40
C PRO A 92 9.20 -14.52 -2.19
N ASP A 93 10.51 -14.62 -1.94
CA ASP A 93 11.36 -15.57 -2.64
C ASP A 93 11.42 -16.96 -1.96
N VAL A 94 10.91 -17.07 -0.73
CA VAL A 94 10.90 -18.32 0.04
C VAL A 94 9.51 -18.93 -0.09
N HIS A 95 9.43 -20.07 -0.77
CA HIS A 95 8.19 -20.78 -1.04
C HIS A 95 8.02 -21.98 -0.10
N GLY A 96 9.13 -22.59 0.29
CA GLY A 96 9.17 -23.68 1.26
C GLY A 96 10.14 -23.40 2.39
N ILE A 97 9.73 -23.73 3.61
CA ILE A 97 10.55 -23.70 4.82
C ILE A 97 10.53 -25.10 5.43
N ILE A 98 11.70 -25.58 5.82
CA ILE A 98 11.83 -26.79 6.64
C ILE A 98 12.75 -26.51 7.81
N VAL A 99 12.24 -26.76 9.02
CA VAL A 99 13.06 -26.74 10.24
C VAL A 99 13.65 -28.13 10.43
N GLN A 100 14.97 -28.23 10.34
CA GLN A 100 15.66 -29.51 10.49
C GLN A 100 15.62 -29.97 11.94
N MET A 101 14.90 -31.06 12.17
CA MET A 101 14.79 -31.71 13.47
C MET A 101 15.78 -32.87 13.63
N PRO A 102 16.18 -33.22 14.87
CA PRO A 102 15.92 -32.47 16.11
C PRO A 102 16.77 -31.19 16.20
N LEU A 103 16.30 -30.20 16.97
CA LEU A 103 17.06 -28.99 17.26
C LEU A 103 18.29 -29.35 18.13
N ASP A 104 19.46 -28.81 17.78
CA ASP A 104 20.70 -28.93 18.57
C ASP A 104 21.01 -27.61 19.26
N CYS A 105 20.16 -27.28 20.22
CA CYS A 105 20.20 -26.04 21.00
C CYS A 105 20.76 -26.29 22.41
N SER A 106 21.42 -25.28 22.98
CA SER A 106 21.90 -25.30 24.37
C SER A 106 20.81 -24.95 25.38
N SER A 107 19.73 -24.32 24.94
CA SER A 107 18.54 -23.96 25.70
C SER A 107 17.37 -24.88 25.35
N ASP A 108 16.39 -25.01 26.25
CA ASP A 108 15.17 -25.75 25.96
C ASP A 108 14.27 -24.91 25.03
N ILE A 109 14.07 -25.38 23.79
CA ILE A 109 13.24 -24.74 22.78
C ILE A 109 12.06 -25.66 22.47
N ASN A 110 10.85 -25.11 22.53
CA ASN A 110 9.65 -25.85 22.20
C ASN A 110 9.56 -26.12 20.69
N SER A 111 9.98 -27.31 20.28
CA SER A 111 9.94 -27.75 18.88
C SER A 111 8.56 -27.69 18.23
N VAL A 112 7.48 -27.91 18.98
CA VAL A 112 6.11 -27.83 18.46
C VAL A 112 5.74 -26.37 18.15
N ALA A 113 6.16 -25.43 19.00
CA ALA A 113 5.98 -24.01 18.72
C ALA A 113 6.76 -23.58 17.48
N VAL A 114 8.00 -24.06 17.31
CA VAL A 114 8.86 -23.76 16.16
C VAL A 114 8.28 -24.32 14.85
N ILE A 115 7.81 -25.57 14.84
CA ILE A 115 7.18 -26.18 13.66
C ILE A 115 5.90 -25.41 13.29
N ASN A 116 5.05 -25.08 14.26
CA ASN A 116 3.81 -24.33 14.01
C ASN A 116 4.03 -22.85 13.66
N ALA A 117 5.23 -22.31 13.90
CA ALA A 117 5.57 -20.97 13.47
C ALA A 117 5.83 -20.89 11.96
N VAL A 118 6.16 -22.00 11.30
CA VAL A 118 6.20 -22.06 9.83
C VAL A 118 4.77 -21.90 9.31
N SER A 119 4.55 -20.94 8.41
CA SER A 119 3.24 -20.72 7.80
C SER A 119 2.73 -22.02 7.16
N PRO A 120 1.46 -22.41 7.34
CA PRO A 120 0.90 -23.59 6.69
C PRO A 120 1.09 -23.61 5.17
N ASP A 121 1.13 -22.43 4.54
CA ASP A 121 1.31 -22.26 3.10
C ASP A 121 2.78 -22.29 2.64
N LYS A 122 3.72 -22.40 3.58
CA LYS A 122 5.16 -22.60 3.32
C LYS A 122 5.75 -23.81 4.04
N ASP A 123 4.95 -24.52 4.83
CA ASP A 123 5.32 -25.76 5.52
C ASP A 123 5.37 -26.93 4.54
N VAL A 124 6.47 -26.99 3.78
CA VAL A 124 6.68 -28.00 2.75
C VAL A 124 7.02 -29.37 3.32
N ASP A 125 7.31 -29.46 4.62
CA ASP A 125 7.47 -30.75 5.32
C ASP A 125 6.12 -31.36 5.73
N GLY A 126 5.08 -30.52 5.83
CA GLY A 126 3.70 -30.90 6.15
C GLY A 126 3.45 -31.19 7.63
N LEU A 127 4.27 -30.63 8.52
CA LEU A 127 4.23 -30.91 9.97
C LEU A 127 3.50 -29.84 10.79
N ASN A 128 3.06 -28.74 10.17
CA ASN A 128 2.22 -27.75 10.81
C ASN A 128 0.88 -28.38 11.19
N THR A 129 0.39 -28.07 12.39
CA THR A 129 -0.87 -28.64 12.93
C THR A 129 -2.06 -28.40 12.01
N ILE A 130 -2.10 -27.30 11.26
CA ILE A 130 -3.14 -27.02 10.27
C ILE A 130 -3.08 -28.02 9.11
N ASN A 131 -1.88 -28.30 8.58
CA ASN A 131 -1.71 -29.27 7.50
C ASN A 131 -1.96 -30.71 7.97
N GLU A 132 -1.48 -31.09 9.16
CA GLU A 132 -1.79 -32.40 9.77
C GLU A 132 -3.31 -32.55 10.02
N GLY A 133 -3.96 -31.50 10.54
CA GLY A 133 -5.39 -31.47 10.78
C GLY A 133 -6.22 -31.61 9.51
N ARG A 134 -5.81 -30.93 8.43
CA ARG A 134 -6.39 -31.07 7.08
C ARG A 134 -6.33 -32.51 6.59
N VAL A 135 -5.17 -33.16 6.69
CA VAL A 135 -5.01 -34.59 6.33
C VAL A 135 -5.92 -35.49 7.17
N ALA A 136 -6.05 -35.24 8.47
CA ALA A 136 -6.90 -36.06 9.34
C ALA A 136 -8.39 -36.03 8.93
N ILE A 137 -8.88 -34.88 8.45
CA ILE A 137 -10.27 -34.69 8.00
C ILE A 137 -10.49 -34.94 6.50
N GLY A 138 -9.43 -35.26 5.74
CA GLY A 138 -9.53 -35.53 4.30
C GLY A 138 -9.54 -34.28 3.42
N ASP A 139 -9.11 -33.14 3.96
CA ASP A 139 -8.84 -31.93 3.19
C ASP A 139 -7.39 -31.97 2.67
N PHE A 140 -7.22 -31.99 1.35
CA PHE A 140 -5.90 -32.03 0.70
C PHE A 140 -5.52 -30.69 0.04
N SER A 141 -6.15 -29.59 0.45
CA SER A 141 -5.76 -28.23 0.03
C SER A 141 -4.41 -27.78 0.61
N GLY A 142 -3.98 -28.35 1.74
CA GLY A 142 -2.68 -28.11 2.37
C GLY A 142 -1.52 -28.90 1.74
N PHE A 143 -0.37 -28.93 2.43
CA PHE A 143 0.73 -29.83 2.09
C PHE A 143 0.62 -31.15 2.84
N LEU A 144 0.92 -32.25 2.14
CA LEU A 144 0.96 -33.56 2.76
C LEU A 144 2.31 -33.78 3.46
N PRO A 145 2.34 -34.44 4.63
CA PRO A 145 3.58 -34.82 5.28
C PRO A 145 4.47 -35.65 4.35
N CYS A 146 5.73 -35.24 4.18
CA CYS A 146 6.61 -35.76 3.13
C CYS A 146 6.84 -37.27 3.20
N THR A 147 7.18 -37.78 4.39
CA THR A 147 7.46 -39.21 4.59
C THR A 147 6.19 -40.06 4.38
N PRO A 148 5.04 -39.71 5.00
CA PRO A 148 3.77 -40.37 4.72
C PRO A 148 3.37 -40.38 3.25
N GLN A 149 3.45 -39.24 2.57
CA GLN A 149 3.15 -39.15 1.13
C GLN A 149 4.08 -40.04 0.31
N GLY A 150 5.37 -40.10 0.67
CA GLY A 150 6.35 -40.98 0.04
C GLY A 150 5.98 -42.46 0.18
N CYS A 151 5.42 -42.87 1.31
CA CYS A 151 4.93 -44.25 1.52
C CYS A 151 3.75 -44.56 0.59
N ILE A 152 2.78 -43.66 0.49
CA ILE A 152 1.61 -43.82 -0.39
C ILE A 152 2.05 -43.89 -1.86
N GLU A 153 2.96 -43.02 -2.28
CA GLU A 153 3.51 -43.03 -3.65
C GLU A 153 4.21 -44.36 -3.96
N LEU A 154 5.03 -44.87 -3.03
CA LEU A 154 5.68 -46.18 -3.19
C LEU A 154 4.66 -47.32 -3.35
N ILE A 155 3.58 -47.32 -2.56
CA ILE A 155 2.51 -48.31 -2.68
C ILE A 155 1.81 -48.18 -4.04
N LYS A 156 1.47 -46.96 -4.48
CA LYS A 156 0.84 -46.72 -5.79
C LYS A 156 1.69 -47.22 -6.95
N ARG A 157 3.02 -47.07 -6.87
CA ARG A 157 3.97 -47.54 -7.89
C ARG A 157 4.06 -49.07 -8.01
N THR A 158 3.51 -49.83 -7.06
CA THR A 158 3.37 -51.30 -7.19
C THR A 158 2.33 -51.71 -8.23
N GLY A 159 1.39 -50.82 -8.56
CA GLY A 159 0.20 -51.15 -9.36
C GLY A 159 -0.93 -51.85 -8.59
N THR A 160 -0.75 -52.08 -7.28
CA THR A 160 -1.75 -52.73 -6.42
C THR A 160 -2.81 -51.73 -5.97
N LYS A 161 -4.08 -52.13 -5.97
CA LYS A 161 -5.20 -51.28 -5.54
C LYS A 161 -5.22 -51.14 -4.02
N ILE A 162 -5.04 -49.92 -3.50
CA ILE A 162 -5.11 -49.62 -2.06
C ILE A 162 -6.55 -49.77 -1.55
N ALA A 163 -7.53 -49.26 -2.31
CA ALA A 163 -8.93 -49.31 -1.93
C ALA A 163 -9.43 -50.74 -1.67
N GLY A 164 -9.96 -50.97 -0.46
CA GLY A 164 -10.44 -52.28 0.02
C GLY A 164 -9.38 -53.17 0.66
N SER A 165 -8.09 -52.78 0.61
CA SER A 165 -7.01 -53.52 1.26
C SER A 165 -7.04 -53.38 2.79
N LYS A 166 -6.56 -54.41 3.50
CA LYS A 166 -6.27 -54.31 4.94
C LYS A 166 -4.85 -53.77 5.12
N ALA A 167 -4.72 -52.59 5.70
CA ALA A 167 -3.41 -52.00 5.99
C ALA A 167 -3.13 -52.01 7.49
N VAL A 168 -1.89 -52.36 7.87
CA VAL A 168 -1.39 -52.26 9.24
C VAL A 168 -0.25 -51.26 9.28
N VAL A 169 -0.41 -50.23 10.12
CA VAL A 169 0.61 -49.21 10.35
C VAL A 169 1.21 -49.42 11.73
N LEU A 170 2.50 -49.74 11.78
CA LEU A 170 3.24 -50.05 13.00
C LEU A 170 3.98 -48.80 13.46
N GLY A 171 3.33 -47.99 14.29
CA GLY A 171 3.84 -46.71 14.77
C GLY A 171 2.70 -45.70 14.95
N ARG A 172 2.77 -44.92 16.03
CA ARG A 172 1.77 -43.88 16.38
C ARG A 172 2.40 -42.48 16.52
N SER A 173 3.55 -42.28 15.89
CA SER A 173 4.25 -41.00 15.89
C SER A 173 3.42 -39.96 15.12
N LYS A 174 3.52 -38.69 15.51
CA LYS A 174 2.93 -37.58 14.75
C LYS A 174 3.55 -37.41 13.35
N ILE A 175 4.82 -37.81 13.18
CA ILE A 175 5.58 -37.58 11.94
C ILE A 175 5.24 -38.59 10.83
N VAL A 176 5.20 -39.90 11.16
CA VAL A 176 5.02 -40.97 10.15
C VAL A 176 3.79 -41.82 10.41
N GLY A 177 3.72 -42.46 11.57
CA GLY A 177 2.68 -43.45 11.88
C GLY A 177 1.25 -42.94 11.72
N THR A 178 0.87 -41.90 12.47
CA THR A 178 -0.51 -41.38 12.42
C THR A 178 -0.86 -40.83 11.03
N PRO A 179 -0.05 -39.97 10.38
CA PRO A 179 -0.47 -39.44 9.08
C PRO A 179 -0.49 -40.47 7.95
N VAL A 180 0.39 -41.48 7.94
CA VAL A 180 0.27 -42.60 6.97
C VAL A 180 -1.05 -43.32 7.14
N ALA A 181 -1.46 -43.58 8.39
CA ALA A 181 -2.73 -44.24 8.66
C ALA A 181 -3.92 -43.43 8.12
N GLU A 182 -3.91 -42.11 8.31
CA GLU A 182 -4.92 -41.22 7.77
C GLU A 182 -4.93 -41.22 6.23
N LEU A 183 -3.75 -41.14 5.58
CA LEU A 183 -3.68 -41.19 4.12
C LEU A 183 -4.18 -42.53 3.55
N LEU A 184 -3.82 -43.66 4.16
CA LEU A 184 -4.33 -44.98 3.75
C LEU A 184 -5.85 -45.09 3.94
N LYS A 185 -6.40 -44.50 5.00
CA LYS A 185 -7.84 -44.42 5.24
C LYS A 185 -8.53 -43.65 4.12
N TRP A 186 -7.96 -42.52 3.70
CA TRP A 186 -8.50 -41.72 2.60
C TRP A 186 -8.29 -42.34 1.21
N GLU A 187 -7.31 -43.24 1.06
CA GLU A 187 -7.17 -44.15 -0.10
C GLU A 187 -8.12 -45.38 -0.01
N HIS A 188 -9.10 -45.34 0.90
CA HIS A 188 -10.13 -46.35 1.12
C HIS A 188 -9.61 -47.72 1.60
N ALA A 189 -8.47 -47.77 2.29
CA ALA A 189 -8.03 -48.97 3.00
C ALA A 189 -8.74 -49.12 4.35
N THR A 190 -8.88 -50.36 4.83
CA THR A 190 -9.21 -50.62 6.24
C THR A 190 -7.90 -50.61 7.03
N VAL A 191 -7.70 -49.59 7.86
CA VAL A 191 -6.42 -49.34 8.54
C VAL A 191 -6.47 -49.75 10.01
N THR A 192 -5.49 -50.55 10.44
CA THR A 192 -5.24 -50.87 11.85
C THR A 192 -3.93 -50.23 12.29
N VAL A 193 -3.98 -49.34 13.27
CA VAL A 193 -2.78 -48.70 13.83
C VAL A 193 -2.30 -49.51 15.03
N CYS A 194 -1.07 -50.01 14.95
CA CYS A 194 -0.43 -50.80 15.97
C CYS A 194 0.78 -50.05 16.56
N HIS A 195 1.15 -50.39 17.79
CA HIS A 195 2.31 -49.83 18.48
C HIS A 195 2.97 -50.89 19.38
N THR A 196 4.11 -50.56 19.98
CA THR A 196 4.91 -51.48 20.84
C THR A 196 4.17 -52.03 22.07
N ARG A 197 2.93 -51.58 22.34
CA ARG A 197 2.07 -52.08 23.42
C ARG A 197 0.80 -52.80 22.92
N THR A 198 0.64 -52.94 21.60
CA THR A 198 -0.45 -53.71 21.00
C THR A 198 -0.24 -55.18 21.33
N ARG A 199 -1.25 -55.83 21.92
CA ARG A 199 -1.21 -57.26 22.22
C ARG A 199 -1.26 -58.06 20.91
N SER A 200 -0.54 -59.17 20.86
CA SER A 200 -0.48 -60.05 19.68
C SER A 200 -0.13 -59.33 18.37
N LEU A 201 0.83 -58.39 18.43
CA LEU A 201 1.25 -57.56 17.28
C LEU A 201 1.46 -58.36 15.98
N HIS A 202 2.11 -59.52 16.08
CA HIS A 202 2.39 -60.41 14.96
C HIS A 202 1.12 -60.94 14.26
N GLU A 203 0.02 -61.15 14.99
CA GLU A 203 -1.26 -61.60 14.42
C GLU A 203 -1.92 -60.51 13.59
N GLU A 204 -1.81 -59.24 14.02
CA GLU A 204 -2.33 -58.11 13.25
C GLU A 204 -1.54 -57.92 11.95
N VAL A 205 -0.21 -57.96 12.02
CA VAL A 205 0.65 -57.87 10.82
C VAL A 205 0.32 -58.99 9.81
N ARG A 206 0.01 -60.19 10.28
CA ARG A 206 -0.32 -61.35 9.43
C ARG A 206 -1.65 -61.20 8.67
N LYS A 207 -2.52 -60.28 9.08
CA LYS A 207 -3.80 -59.99 8.40
C LYS A 207 -3.66 -58.96 7.28
N ALA A 208 -2.53 -58.25 7.21
CA ALA A 208 -2.36 -57.07 6.37
C ALA A 208 -1.97 -57.42 4.93
N ASP A 209 -2.62 -56.77 3.97
CA ASP A 209 -2.19 -56.70 2.57
C ASP A 209 -1.08 -55.65 2.39
N ILE A 210 -1.06 -54.63 3.24
CA ILE A 210 -0.07 -53.54 3.27
C ILE A 210 0.44 -53.38 4.70
N VAL A 211 1.75 -53.47 4.89
CA VAL A 211 2.43 -53.23 6.18
C VAL A 211 3.29 -51.98 6.03
N VAL A 212 3.05 -50.97 6.87
CA VAL A 212 3.96 -49.80 7.00
C VAL A 212 4.63 -49.83 8.36
N ALA A 213 5.95 -49.97 8.40
CA ALA A 213 6.75 -50.08 9.62
C ALA A 213 7.44 -48.76 9.97
N ALA A 214 7.14 -48.20 11.14
CA ALA A 214 7.71 -46.96 11.68
C ALA A 214 7.75 -46.99 13.23
N MET A 215 8.22 -48.09 13.79
CA MET A 215 8.36 -48.31 15.23
C MET A 215 9.68 -47.78 15.82
N GLY A 216 10.72 -47.62 14.99
CA GLY A 216 12.04 -47.17 15.44
C GLY A 216 12.78 -48.22 16.27
N GLN A 217 12.61 -49.50 15.92
CA GLN A 217 13.27 -50.63 16.57
C GLN A 217 13.75 -51.62 15.50
N PRO A 218 15.08 -51.83 15.36
CA PRO A 218 15.65 -52.58 14.25
C PRO A 218 15.15 -54.02 14.20
N GLU A 219 14.74 -54.47 13.02
CA GLU A 219 14.33 -55.85 12.71
C GLU A 219 13.32 -56.48 13.68
N THR A 220 12.44 -55.67 14.26
CA THR A 220 11.39 -56.17 15.15
C THR A 220 10.38 -57.04 14.40
N ILE A 221 10.11 -56.69 13.13
CA ILE A 221 9.12 -57.37 12.29
C ILE A 221 9.85 -58.46 11.50
N ARG A 222 9.50 -59.72 11.78
CA ARG A 222 10.09 -60.92 11.17
C ARG A 222 9.27 -61.39 9.97
N GLY A 223 9.89 -62.15 9.06
CA GLY A 223 9.24 -62.59 7.82
C GLY A 223 7.98 -63.42 8.05
N ASN A 224 7.96 -64.24 9.11
CA ASN A 224 6.81 -65.07 9.49
C ASN A 224 5.61 -64.29 10.07
N TRP A 225 5.75 -62.97 10.28
CA TRP A 225 4.64 -62.09 10.66
C TRP A 225 3.91 -61.56 9.43
N ILE A 226 4.54 -61.58 8.26
CA ILE A 226 4.05 -60.94 7.05
C ILE A 226 3.15 -61.91 6.28
N LYS A 227 2.00 -61.43 5.81
CA LYS A 227 1.12 -62.19 4.93
C LYS A 227 1.81 -62.44 3.58
N PRO A 228 1.84 -63.68 3.04
CA PRO A 228 2.37 -63.94 1.71
C PRO A 228 1.74 -63.02 0.66
N GLY A 229 2.57 -62.35 -0.12
CA GLY A 229 2.12 -61.39 -1.15
C GLY A 229 1.79 -59.98 -0.64
N ALA A 230 1.99 -59.68 0.64
CA ALA A 230 1.82 -58.32 1.17
C ALA A 230 2.86 -57.33 0.62
N ILE A 231 2.52 -56.05 0.61
CA ILE A 231 3.44 -54.94 0.37
C ILE A 231 4.01 -54.47 1.70
N VAL A 232 5.33 -54.34 1.79
CA VAL A 232 6.02 -53.92 3.01
C VAL A 232 6.78 -52.61 2.75
N ILE A 233 6.37 -51.55 3.44
CA ILE A 233 7.04 -50.25 3.46
C ILE A 233 7.74 -50.10 4.81
N ASP A 234 9.06 -50.09 4.80
CA ASP A 234 9.90 -49.91 5.98
C ASP A 234 10.42 -48.47 6.05
N CYS A 235 9.85 -47.69 6.96
CA CYS A 235 10.23 -46.32 7.26
C CYS A 235 11.27 -46.23 8.39
N GLY A 236 11.55 -47.34 9.08
CA GLY A 236 12.51 -47.40 10.17
C GLY A 236 13.93 -47.16 9.66
N ILE A 237 14.69 -46.33 10.37
CA ILE A 237 16.13 -46.16 10.15
C ILE A 237 16.80 -46.21 11.51
N ASN A 238 17.49 -47.31 11.78
CA ASN A 238 18.15 -47.58 13.04
C ASN A 238 19.65 -47.78 12.78
N ALA A 239 20.50 -46.95 13.40
CA ALA A 239 21.95 -47.13 13.35
C ALA A 239 22.38 -48.16 14.39
N VAL A 240 22.86 -49.31 13.94
CA VAL A 240 23.35 -50.39 14.78
C VAL A 240 24.86 -50.49 14.64
N PRO A 241 25.63 -50.64 15.73
CA PRO A 241 27.09 -50.80 15.65
C PRO A 241 27.48 -51.96 14.71
N ASP A 242 28.36 -51.68 13.76
CA ASP A 242 28.90 -52.66 12.83
C ASP A 242 30.36 -52.29 12.51
N PRO A 243 31.34 -52.96 13.15
CA PRO A 243 32.75 -52.65 12.97
C PRO A 243 33.27 -52.96 11.56
N THR A 244 32.48 -53.66 10.73
CA THR A 244 32.85 -53.97 9.34
C THR A 244 32.54 -52.81 8.37
N LYS A 245 31.76 -51.82 8.81
CA LYS A 245 31.44 -50.63 8.01
C LYS A 245 32.44 -49.50 8.27
N PRO A 246 32.81 -48.69 7.25
CA PRO A 246 33.70 -47.53 7.43
C PRO A 246 33.19 -46.50 8.46
N THR A 247 31.88 -46.45 8.68
CA THR A 247 31.20 -45.57 9.66
C THR A 247 31.11 -46.18 11.06
N GLY A 248 31.57 -47.44 11.25
CA GLY A 248 31.38 -48.21 12.49
C GLY A 248 29.92 -48.60 12.79
N GLN A 249 29.00 -48.33 11.86
CA GLN A 249 27.56 -48.52 12.01
C GLN A 249 26.91 -49.01 10.71
N LYS A 250 25.96 -49.94 10.82
CA LYS A 250 25.05 -50.37 9.75
C LYS A 250 23.67 -49.79 9.99
N LEU A 251 23.00 -49.34 8.93
CA LEU A 251 21.60 -48.91 9.00
C LEU A 251 20.70 -50.11 8.74
N LEU A 252 19.75 -50.34 9.65
CA LEU A 252 18.73 -51.38 9.55
C LEU A 252 17.34 -50.78 9.68
N GLY A 253 16.39 -51.36 8.96
CA GLY A 253 14.97 -51.03 9.07
C GLY A 253 14.30 -51.66 10.28
N ASP A 254 13.02 -51.38 10.48
CA ASP A 254 12.22 -52.04 11.52
C ASP A 254 11.83 -53.47 11.12
N VAL A 255 11.96 -53.80 9.83
CA VAL A 255 11.68 -55.11 9.24
C VAL A 255 13.00 -55.84 8.98
N CYS A 256 13.04 -57.13 9.33
CA CYS A 256 14.14 -58.00 8.90
C CYS A 256 14.06 -58.24 7.39
N PHE A 257 14.85 -57.49 6.63
CA PHE A 257 14.77 -57.43 5.17
C PHE A 257 14.92 -58.82 4.51
N ASP A 258 15.92 -59.59 4.91
CA ASP A 258 16.24 -60.89 4.30
C ASP A 258 15.12 -61.92 4.49
N GLU A 259 14.42 -61.89 5.63
CA GLU A 259 13.27 -62.76 5.89
C GLU A 259 12.02 -62.25 5.17
N ALA A 260 11.76 -60.95 5.21
CA ALA A 260 10.57 -60.35 4.64
C ALA A 260 10.56 -60.39 3.10
N ALA A 261 11.72 -60.25 2.45
CA ALA A 261 11.88 -60.32 1.00
C ALA A 261 11.54 -61.71 0.42
N GLN A 262 11.53 -62.77 1.25
CA GLN A 262 11.13 -64.11 0.82
C GLN A 262 9.60 -64.31 0.83
N VAL A 263 8.85 -63.42 1.50
CA VAL A 263 7.41 -63.57 1.76
C VAL A 263 6.56 -62.48 1.09
N ALA A 264 7.04 -61.24 1.12
CA ALA A 264 6.36 -60.08 0.56
C ALA A 264 6.30 -60.13 -0.98
N SER A 265 5.31 -59.49 -1.59
CA SER A 265 5.32 -59.23 -3.04
C SER A 265 6.22 -58.05 -3.39
N PHE A 266 6.28 -57.07 -2.49
CA PHE A 266 7.08 -55.86 -2.61
C PHE A 266 7.66 -55.46 -1.26
N ILE A 267 8.92 -55.02 -1.24
CA ILE A 267 9.58 -54.52 -0.02
C ILE A 267 10.51 -53.35 -0.33
N THR A 268 10.52 -52.33 0.53
CA THR A 268 11.48 -51.23 0.44
C THR A 268 12.83 -51.56 1.11
N PRO A 269 13.98 -51.22 0.52
CA PRO A 269 15.28 -51.39 1.17
C PRO A 269 15.54 -50.32 2.23
N VAL A 270 16.34 -50.66 3.25
CA VAL A 270 16.89 -49.70 4.21
C VAL A 270 18.42 -49.82 4.23
N PRO A 271 19.17 -48.79 3.81
CA PRO A 271 18.73 -47.51 3.23
C PRO A 271 18.28 -47.64 1.76
N GLY A 272 17.67 -46.59 1.22
CA GLY A 272 17.36 -46.47 -0.23
C GLY A 272 15.87 -46.63 -0.60
N GLY A 273 15.02 -46.96 0.38
CA GLY A 273 13.57 -47.02 0.28
C GLY A 273 12.90 -45.68 0.58
N VAL A 274 12.33 -45.51 1.77
CA VAL A 274 11.48 -44.35 2.10
C VAL A 274 12.25 -43.02 2.19
N GLY A 275 13.48 -43.00 2.72
CA GLY A 275 14.25 -41.77 2.91
C GLY A 275 14.43 -40.89 1.64
N PRO A 276 14.87 -41.45 0.50
CA PRO A 276 14.89 -40.73 -0.79
C PRO A 276 13.53 -40.16 -1.22
N MET A 277 12.43 -40.87 -0.92
CA MET A 277 11.07 -40.42 -1.22
C MET A 277 10.67 -39.23 -0.35
N THR A 278 11.05 -39.18 0.92
CA THR A 278 10.85 -38.01 1.78
C THR A 278 11.45 -36.75 1.15
N VAL A 279 12.68 -36.83 0.64
CA VAL A 279 13.33 -35.69 -0.04
C VAL A 279 12.60 -35.33 -1.33
N ALA A 280 12.16 -36.31 -2.12
CA ALA A 280 11.40 -36.04 -3.35
C ALA A 280 10.04 -35.37 -3.08
N MET A 281 9.32 -35.80 -2.04
CA MET A 281 8.05 -35.18 -1.64
C MET A 281 8.25 -33.76 -1.11
N LEU A 282 9.33 -33.50 -0.37
CA LEU A 282 9.72 -32.15 0.04
C LEU A 282 9.92 -31.23 -1.17
N MET A 283 10.60 -31.72 -2.20
CA MET A 283 10.76 -30.98 -3.45
C MET A 283 9.41 -30.76 -4.15
N ARG A 284 8.55 -31.79 -4.20
CA ARG A 284 7.19 -31.68 -4.79
C ARG A 284 6.37 -30.62 -4.07
N ASN A 285 6.31 -30.63 -2.74
CA ASN A 285 5.61 -29.62 -1.95
C ASN A 285 6.20 -28.22 -2.18
N THR A 286 7.52 -28.08 -2.29
CA THR A 286 8.17 -26.80 -2.60
C THR A 286 7.81 -26.27 -3.98
N VAL A 287 7.82 -27.12 -5.01
CA VAL A 287 7.38 -26.75 -6.36
C VAL A 287 5.90 -26.37 -6.35
N GLN A 288 5.06 -27.12 -5.64
CA GLN A 288 3.64 -26.82 -5.49
C GLN A 288 3.42 -25.45 -4.80
N ALA A 289 4.16 -25.15 -3.73
CA ALA A 289 4.11 -23.86 -3.06
C ALA A 289 4.48 -22.71 -4.02
N ALA A 290 5.53 -22.92 -4.81
CA ALA A 290 5.97 -21.94 -5.81
C ALA A 290 4.98 -21.79 -6.97
N GLN A 291 4.31 -22.87 -7.40
CA GLN A 291 3.23 -22.81 -8.39
C GLN A 291 2.05 -21.99 -7.86
N ARG A 292 1.62 -22.20 -6.61
CA ARG A 292 0.57 -21.38 -5.98
C ARG A 292 0.96 -19.90 -5.94
N ALA A 293 2.20 -19.59 -5.52
CA ALA A 293 2.69 -18.22 -5.53
C ALA A 293 2.73 -17.60 -6.95
N ALA A 294 3.15 -18.38 -7.95
CA ALA A 294 3.15 -17.96 -9.34
C ALA A 294 1.73 -17.75 -9.91
N GLU A 295 0.76 -18.58 -9.54
CA GLU A 295 -0.65 -18.39 -9.88
C GLU A 295 -1.18 -17.06 -9.34
N HIS A 296 -0.83 -16.69 -8.10
CA HIS A 296 -1.17 -15.37 -7.55
C HIS A 296 -0.51 -14.22 -8.32
N ILE A 297 0.74 -14.37 -8.75
CA ILE A 297 1.45 -13.35 -9.55
C ILE A 297 0.81 -13.20 -10.94
N LEU A 298 0.49 -14.32 -11.58
CA LEU A 298 -0.11 -14.39 -12.92
C LEU A 298 -1.61 -14.05 -12.91
N SER A 299 -2.25 -14.08 -11.74
CA SER A 299 -3.66 -13.74 -11.63
C SER A 299 -3.87 -12.29 -12.05
N LYS A 300 -4.73 -12.13 -13.06
CA LYS A 300 -5.21 -10.84 -13.53
C LYS A 300 -6.22 -10.22 -12.57
N TYR A 301 -6.89 -11.04 -11.77
CA TYR A 301 -8.00 -10.63 -10.91
C TYR A 301 -7.72 -10.97 -9.44
N TRP A 302 -8.14 -10.08 -8.55
CA TRP A 302 -8.18 -10.35 -7.12
C TRP A 302 -9.33 -11.29 -6.79
N ASP A 303 -9.11 -12.18 -5.82
CA ASP A 303 -10.18 -12.95 -5.18
C ASP A 303 -10.85 -12.10 -4.08
N ILE A 304 -11.29 -10.91 -4.47
CA ILE A 304 -11.96 -9.99 -3.56
C ILE A 304 -13.38 -10.49 -3.30
N LYS A 305 -13.80 -10.47 -2.04
CA LYS A 305 -15.15 -10.86 -1.63
C LYS A 305 -15.96 -9.63 -1.27
N PRO A 306 -16.76 -9.04 -2.18
CA PRO A 306 -17.48 -7.81 -1.87
C PRO A 306 -18.39 -7.98 -0.65
N LEU A 307 -18.47 -6.95 0.19
CA LEU A 307 -19.46 -6.92 1.25
C LEU A 307 -20.84 -6.67 0.62
N PRO A 308 -21.89 -7.41 1.03
CA PRO A 308 -23.23 -7.17 0.54
C PRO A 308 -23.71 -5.78 0.98
N LEU A 309 -24.42 -5.10 0.09
CA LEU A 309 -25.03 -3.81 0.36
C LEU A 309 -26.54 -3.92 0.17
N ILE A 310 -27.30 -3.45 1.16
CA ILE A 310 -28.77 -3.41 1.09
C ILE A 310 -29.20 -1.95 1.20
N PRO A 311 -29.37 -1.26 0.06
CA PRO A 311 -29.89 0.10 0.03
C PRO A 311 -31.30 0.20 0.64
N LYS A 312 -31.56 1.31 1.34
CA LYS A 312 -32.87 1.66 1.91
C LYS A 312 -33.44 2.90 1.23
N ASP A 313 -34.76 2.98 1.19
CA ASP A 313 -35.50 4.15 0.73
C ASP A 313 -36.61 4.48 1.77
N PRO A 314 -36.63 5.69 2.37
CA PRO A 314 -35.68 6.79 2.17
C PRO A 314 -34.25 6.44 2.64
N VAL A 315 -33.26 7.01 1.94
CA VAL A 315 -31.83 6.82 2.27
C VAL A 315 -31.54 7.43 3.66
N PRO A 316 -30.96 6.67 4.60
CA PRO A 316 -30.58 7.19 5.92
C PRO A 316 -29.45 8.23 5.84
N SER A 317 -29.12 8.88 6.97
CA SER A 317 -27.93 9.75 7.02
C SER A 317 -26.64 8.94 6.80
N ASP A 318 -25.61 9.62 6.26
CA ASP A 318 -24.34 8.98 5.90
C ASP A 318 -23.72 8.18 7.05
N ILE A 319 -23.74 8.75 8.26
CA ILE A 319 -23.22 8.10 9.46
C ILE A 319 -24.02 6.85 9.87
N VAL A 320 -25.34 6.87 9.72
CA VAL A 320 -26.19 5.71 10.00
C VAL A 320 -25.89 4.60 9.00
N ILE A 321 -25.68 4.93 7.72
CA ILE A 321 -25.27 3.95 6.71
C ILE A 321 -23.89 3.39 7.06
N ALA A 322 -22.91 4.25 7.39
CA ALA A 322 -21.55 3.85 7.71
C ALA A 322 -21.51 2.87 8.90
N ARG A 323 -22.23 3.17 9.99
CA ARG A 323 -22.32 2.29 11.17
C ARG A 323 -23.10 1.01 10.93
N SER A 324 -24.04 1.02 9.99
CA SER A 324 -24.81 -0.19 9.67
C SER A 324 -24.00 -1.25 8.95
N GLN A 325 -22.82 -0.90 8.42
CA GLN A 325 -21.96 -1.83 7.71
C GLN A 325 -20.75 -2.24 8.54
N LYS A 326 -20.60 -3.55 8.75
CA LYS A 326 -19.42 -4.10 9.40
C LYS A 326 -18.27 -4.16 8.38
N PRO A 327 -17.16 -3.41 8.56
CA PRO A 327 -16.02 -3.50 7.67
C PRO A 327 -15.37 -4.89 7.74
N LYS A 328 -14.71 -5.30 6.66
CA LYS A 328 -13.78 -6.44 6.70
C LYS A 328 -12.66 -6.13 7.68
N ASP A 329 -12.07 -7.18 8.25
CA ASP A 329 -10.74 -7.02 8.84
C ASP A 329 -9.77 -6.57 7.74
N ILE A 330 -9.04 -5.48 8.00
CA ILE A 330 -8.19 -4.84 7.01
C ILE A 330 -7.05 -5.76 6.55
N SER A 331 -6.61 -6.69 7.40
CA SER A 331 -5.61 -7.71 7.02
C SER A 331 -6.18 -8.69 5.99
N SER A 332 -7.47 -9.01 6.09
CA SER A 332 -8.16 -9.86 5.10
C SER A 332 -8.28 -9.14 3.76
N LEU A 333 -8.68 -7.86 3.76
CA LEU A 333 -8.72 -7.06 2.53
C LEU A 333 -7.32 -6.93 1.91
N ALA A 334 -6.29 -6.69 2.72
CA ALA A 334 -4.92 -6.59 2.24
C ALA A 334 -4.47 -7.88 1.54
N ALA A 335 -4.78 -9.04 2.11
CA ALA A 335 -4.50 -10.33 1.49
C ALA A 335 -5.31 -10.54 0.18
N GLU A 336 -6.61 -10.19 0.17
CA GLU A 336 -7.47 -10.29 -1.02
C GLU A 336 -6.91 -9.48 -2.22
N ILE A 337 -6.26 -8.35 -1.96
CA ILE A 337 -5.67 -7.48 -3.00
C ILE A 337 -4.18 -7.78 -3.28
N GLY A 338 -3.62 -8.83 -2.70
CA GLY A 338 -2.26 -9.32 -2.99
C GLY A 338 -1.12 -8.58 -2.26
N LEU A 339 -1.41 -7.92 -1.13
CA LEU A 339 -0.38 -7.40 -0.23
C LEU A 339 0.17 -8.51 0.67
N LEU A 340 1.48 -8.46 0.93
CA LEU A 340 2.12 -9.38 1.86
C LEU A 340 2.00 -8.87 3.30
N ARG A 341 2.04 -9.77 4.28
CA ARG A 341 1.88 -9.43 5.70
C ARG A 341 2.89 -8.39 6.20
N ASN A 342 4.15 -8.49 5.77
CA ASN A 342 5.21 -7.52 6.11
C ASN A 342 5.12 -6.19 5.36
N GLU A 343 4.22 -6.07 4.39
CA GLU A 343 3.95 -4.83 3.68
C GLU A 343 2.79 -4.04 4.30
N VAL A 344 2.22 -4.55 5.40
CA VAL A 344 1.00 -4.03 6.02
C VAL A 344 1.25 -3.79 7.50
N SER A 345 1.22 -2.52 7.92
CA SER A 345 1.30 -2.13 9.33
C SER A 345 -0.09 -1.75 9.83
N LEU A 346 -0.69 -2.60 10.67
CA LEU A 346 -2.07 -2.46 11.13
C LEU A 346 -2.26 -1.30 12.12
N TYR A 347 -3.34 -0.53 11.96
CA TYR A 347 -3.79 0.52 12.88
C TYR A 347 -5.20 0.17 13.38
N GLY A 348 -5.27 -0.77 14.32
CA GLY A 348 -6.51 -1.48 14.62
C GLY A 348 -6.82 -2.52 13.53
N ASN A 349 -8.09 -2.86 13.37
CA ASN A 349 -8.56 -3.86 12.41
C ASN A 349 -9.25 -3.27 11.17
N THR A 350 -9.37 -1.95 11.07
CA THR A 350 -10.13 -1.23 10.02
C THR A 350 -9.25 -0.47 9.03
N LYS A 351 -7.98 -0.24 9.35
CA LYS A 351 -7.04 0.54 8.54
C LYS A 351 -5.59 0.07 8.74
N ALA A 352 -4.74 0.28 7.74
CA ALA A 352 -3.33 -0.11 7.79
C ALA A 352 -2.44 0.80 6.93
N LYS A 353 -1.18 1.00 7.31
CA LYS A 353 -0.15 1.63 6.46
C LYS A 353 0.43 0.61 5.49
N ILE A 354 0.64 1.01 4.24
CA ILE A 354 1.17 0.14 3.18
C ILE A 354 2.63 0.50 2.87
N ALA A 355 3.51 -0.48 2.98
CA ALA A 355 4.94 -0.30 2.83
C ALA A 355 5.36 0.09 1.40
N LEU A 356 6.41 0.90 1.29
CA LEU A 356 6.98 1.26 -0.02
C LEU A 356 7.60 0.07 -0.77
N SER A 357 7.91 -1.03 -0.07
CA SER A 357 8.46 -2.26 -0.66
C SER A 357 7.54 -2.91 -1.69
N VAL A 358 6.23 -2.63 -1.64
CA VAL A 358 5.25 -3.08 -2.63
C VAL A 358 5.66 -2.64 -4.04
N GLN A 359 6.10 -1.38 -4.20
CA GLN A 359 6.54 -0.87 -5.50
C GLN A 359 7.77 -1.61 -6.03
N ASN A 360 8.72 -1.96 -5.15
CA ASN A 360 9.93 -2.69 -5.52
C ASN A 360 9.59 -4.12 -5.95
N ARG A 361 8.73 -4.81 -5.18
CA ARG A 361 8.27 -6.16 -5.47
C ARG A 361 7.51 -6.24 -6.79
N LEU A 362 6.66 -5.24 -7.05
CA LEU A 362 5.82 -5.19 -8.25
C LEU A 362 6.42 -4.36 -9.39
N ALA A 363 7.70 -3.99 -9.34
CA ALA A 363 8.31 -3.08 -10.31
C ALA A 363 8.15 -3.55 -11.78
N GLN A 364 8.21 -4.86 -12.02
CA GLN A 364 8.06 -5.49 -13.34
C GLN A 364 6.60 -5.66 -13.78
N ARG A 365 5.62 -5.51 -12.88
CA ARG A 365 4.20 -5.57 -13.21
C ARG A 365 3.83 -4.30 -13.98
N LYS A 366 3.12 -4.46 -15.10
CA LYS A 366 2.60 -3.31 -15.85
C LYS A 366 1.57 -2.56 -15.00
N ASP A 367 1.59 -1.24 -15.13
CA ASP A 367 0.64 -0.36 -14.44
C ASP A 367 -0.76 -0.52 -15.03
N GLY A 368 -1.78 -0.37 -14.18
CA GLY A 368 -3.17 -0.29 -14.62
C GLY A 368 -3.54 1.06 -15.23
N LYS A 369 -4.84 1.20 -15.50
CA LYS A 369 -5.43 2.43 -16.04
C LYS A 369 -5.59 3.48 -14.94
N TYR A 370 -5.35 4.74 -15.26
CA TYR A 370 -5.38 5.85 -14.32
C TYR A 370 -6.52 6.81 -14.65
N VAL A 371 -7.47 7.00 -13.74
CA VAL A 371 -8.68 7.80 -13.96
C VAL A 371 -8.70 8.94 -12.95
N VAL A 372 -8.91 10.17 -13.41
CA VAL A 372 -9.05 11.33 -12.53
C VAL A 372 -10.49 11.82 -12.51
N VAL A 373 -11.06 11.93 -11.31
CA VAL A 373 -12.42 12.46 -11.08
C VAL A 373 -12.32 13.91 -10.65
N VAL A 374 -13.09 14.76 -11.31
CA VAL A 374 -13.12 16.22 -11.12
C VAL A 374 -14.57 16.71 -11.16
N GLY A 375 -14.83 17.90 -10.63
CA GLY A 375 -16.18 18.49 -10.68
C GLY A 375 -16.28 19.62 -11.70
N ILE A 376 -17.49 20.08 -11.92
CA ILE A 376 -17.74 21.46 -12.34
C ILE A 376 -17.35 22.44 -11.22
N THR A 377 -17.50 23.74 -11.46
CA THR A 377 -17.25 24.78 -10.45
C THR A 377 -18.11 24.51 -9.21
N PRO A 378 -17.51 24.34 -8.01
CA PRO A 378 -18.26 24.01 -6.81
C PRO A 378 -19.36 25.02 -6.44
N THR A 379 -20.49 24.48 -6.01
CA THR A 379 -21.64 25.21 -5.46
C THR A 379 -21.95 24.74 -4.03
N PRO A 380 -22.63 25.54 -3.19
CA PRO A 380 -23.09 25.09 -1.88
C PRO A 380 -24.06 23.88 -1.91
N LEU A 381 -24.62 23.55 -3.08
CA LEU A 381 -25.53 22.42 -3.27
C LEU A 381 -24.79 21.08 -3.39
N GLY A 382 -23.49 21.12 -3.68
CA GLY A 382 -22.61 19.96 -3.80
C GLY A 382 -22.77 19.21 -5.13
N GLU A 383 -21.64 18.77 -5.67
CA GLU A 383 -21.59 17.98 -6.91
C GLU A 383 -21.50 16.47 -6.63
N GLY A 384 -21.01 16.07 -5.46
CA GLY A 384 -20.80 14.66 -5.11
C GLY A 384 -19.58 14.03 -5.77
N LYS A 385 -18.49 14.78 -5.98
CA LYS A 385 -17.26 14.28 -6.64
C LYS A 385 -16.70 13.03 -5.97
N SER A 386 -16.47 13.07 -4.65
CA SER A 386 -15.91 11.92 -3.92
C SER A 386 -16.90 10.75 -3.86
N THR A 387 -18.20 11.02 -3.86
CA THR A 387 -19.25 10.00 -3.97
C THR A 387 -19.13 9.25 -5.30
N THR A 388 -18.89 9.97 -6.41
CA THR A 388 -18.63 9.36 -7.71
C THR A 388 -17.32 8.57 -7.72
N SER A 389 -16.23 9.10 -7.14
CA SER A 389 -14.94 8.39 -7.07
C SER A 389 -15.06 7.05 -6.35
N VAL A 390 -15.72 7.04 -5.19
CA VAL A 390 -15.92 5.83 -4.38
C VAL A 390 -16.90 4.87 -5.06
N GLY A 391 -18.03 5.37 -5.55
CA GLY A 391 -19.03 4.57 -6.25
C GLY A 391 -18.48 3.94 -7.54
N LEU A 392 -17.59 4.62 -8.25
CA LEU A 392 -16.93 4.10 -9.45
C LEU A 392 -16.03 2.90 -9.11
N VAL A 393 -15.25 2.95 -8.03
CA VAL A 393 -14.42 1.81 -7.61
C VAL A 393 -15.25 0.67 -7.07
N GLN A 394 -16.34 0.96 -6.37
CA GLN A 394 -17.34 -0.04 -6.00
C GLN A 394 -17.91 -0.75 -7.25
N ALA A 395 -18.35 0.00 -8.26
CA ALA A 395 -18.85 -0.55 -9.51
C ALA A 395 -17.78 -1.39 -10.26
N LEU A 396 -16.58 -0.85 -10.43
CA LEU A 396 -15.50 -1.55 -11.14
C LEU A 396 -15.09 -2.84 -10.42
N CYS A 397 -14.95 -2.79 -9.10
CA CYS A 397 -14.43 -3.90 -8.31
C CYS A 397 -15.51 -4.93 -7.96
N ALA A 398 -16.59 -4.51 -7.29
CA ALA A 398 -17.63 -5.42 -6.80
C ALA A 398 -18.57 -5.90 -7.91
N HIS A 399 -18.83 -5.08 -8.94
CA HIS A 399 -19.84 -5.37 -9.97
C HIS A 399 -19.26 -5.74 -11.34
N LYS A 400 -18.06 -5.26 -11.68
CA LYS A 400 -17.37 -5.56 -12.96
C LYS A 400 -16.14 -6.46 -12.83
N ARG A 401 -15.78 -6.89 -11.61
CA ARG A 401 -14.62 -7.74 -11.32
C ARG A 401 -13.32 -7.22 -11.95
N ARG A 402 -13.13 -5.89 -11.97
CA ARG A 402 -11.86 -5.26 -12.33
C ARG A 402 -11.15 -4.88 -11.05
N ASN A 403 -9.88 -5.24 -10.90
CA ASN A 403 -9.08 -4.79 -9.76
C ASN A 403 -9.10 -3.27 -9.75
N SER A 404 -9.54 -2.66 -8.66
CA SER A 404 -9.67 -1.22 -8.61
C SER A 404 -9.42 -0.68 -7.22
N VAL A 405 -8.72 0.45 -7.16
CA VAL A 405 -8.43 1.20 -5.93
C VAL A 405 -8.84 2.64 -6.15
N VAL A 406 -9.48 3.23 -5.14
CA VAL A 406 -9.66 4.69 -5.12
C VAL A 406 -8.57 5.34 -4.25
N CYS A 407 -7.90 6.35 -4.77
CA CYS A 407 -6.88 7.13 -4.07
C CYS A 407 -7.46 8.49 -3.68
N LEU A 408 -7.62 8.72 -2.38
CA LEU A 408 -8.25 9.91 -1.80
C LEU A 408 -7.28 10.72 -0.94
N ARG A 409 -7.63 11.99 -0.75
CA ARG A 409 -6.94 12.88 0.18
C ARG A 409 -7.43 12.62 1.60
N GLN A 410 -6.52 12.71 2.57
CA GLN A 410 -6.89 12.82 3.97
C GLN A 410 -7.52 14.19 4.23
N PRO A 411 -8.70 14.26 4.87
CA PRO A 411 -9.29 15.54 5.27
C PRO A 411 -8.53 16.12 6.47
N SER A 412 -8.52 17.45 6.57
CA SER A 412 -8.09 18.14 7.79
C SER A 412 -9.14 17.97 8.87
N GLN A 413 -8.72 17.77 10.12
CA GLN A 413 -9.65 17.66 11.24
C GLN A 413 -10.24 19.03 11.65
N GLY A 414 -9.55 20.14 11.35
CA GLY A 414 -9.97 21.49 11.75
C GLY A 414 -11.39 21.84 11.30
N PRO A 415 -11.74 21.68 10.01
CA PRO A 415 -13.09 21.86 9.50
C PRO A 415 -14.16 20.94 10.12
N THR A 416 -13.79 19.73 10.55
CA THR A 416 -14.71 18.77 11.18
C THR A 416 -15.37 19.34 12.43
N PHE A 417 -14.67 20.20 13.18
CA PHE A 417 -15.17 20.90 14.36
C PHE A 417 -15.78 22.28 14.05
N GLY A 418 -15.87 22.66 12.77
CA GLY A 418 -16.43 23.94 12.32
C GLY A 418 -17.88 23.82 11.84
N ILE A 419 -18.06 23.34 10.61
CA ILE A 419 -19.34 23.37 9.86
C ILE A 419 -19.99 21.97 9.80
N LYS A 420 -19.39 20.97 10.47
CA LYS A 420 -19.56 19.50 10.39
C LYS A 420 -18.56 18.80 9.47
N GLY A 421 -18.13 17.60 9.87
CA GLY A 421 -17.31 16.72 9.06
C GLY A 421 -18.06 16.24 7.81
N GLY A 422 -17.34 15.97 6.73
CA GLY A 422 -17.93 15.42 5.51
C GLY A 422 -17.76 13.90 5.43
N ALA A 423 -18.68 13.20 4.78
CA ALA A 423 -18.42 11.83 4.36
C ALA A 423 -17.26 11.79 3.35
N ALA A 424 -16.46 10.74 3.41
CA ALA A 424 -15.53 10.36 2.36
C ALA A 424 -16.32 9.76 1.19
N GLY A 425 -17.10 10.61 0.50
CA GLY A 425 -18.18 10.17 -0.39
C GLY A 425 -19.54 10.62 0.14
N GLY A 426 -20.56 9.77 0.04
CA GLY A 426 -21.87 10.01 0.62
C GLY A 426 -22.89 8.92 0.28
N GLY A 427 -23.91 8.75 1.11
CA GLY A 427 -24.93 7.73 0.96
C GLY A 427 -24.33 6.33 0.98
N TYR A 428 -24.67 5.54 -0.04
CA TYR A 428 -24.17 4.18 -0.23
C TYR A 428 -22.83 4.10 -0.98
N SER A 429 -22.22 5.24 -1.32
CA SER A 429 -20.88 5.34 -1.90
C SER A 429 -19.93 6.12 -1.00
N GLN A 430 -19.43 5.48 0.06
CA GLN A 430 -18.54 6.10 1.06
C GLN A 430 -17.45 5.15 1.57
N VAL A 431 -16.37 5.75 2.09
CA VAL A 431 -15.30 5.05 2.83
C VAL A 431 -15.71 4.84 4.28
N ILE A 432 -15.40 3.67 4.84
CA ILE A 432 -15.68 3.31 6.24
C ILE A 432 -14.41 2.80 6.95
N PRO A 433 -14.29 2.99 8.28
CA PRO A 433 -15.16 3.79 9.15
C PRO A 433 -15.02 5.31 8.93
N MET A 434 -16.14 6.03 8.97
CA MET A 434 -16.21 7.44 8.56
C MET A 434 -15.66 8.39 9.64
N GLU A 435 -15.84 8.06 10.92
CA GLU A 435 -15.26 8.79 12.05
C GLU A 435 -13.74 8.79 11.98
N GLU A 436 -13.13 7.61 11.77
CA GLU A 436 -11.68 7.45 11.70
C GLU A 436 -11.07 8.21 10.52
N PHE A 437 -11.78 8.26 9.39
CA PHE A 437 -11.37 9.01 8.20
C PHE A 437 -11.28 10.53 8.45
N ASN A 438 -12.17 11.09 9.27
CA ASN A 438 -12.31 12.54 9.48
C ASN A 438 -11.53 13.11 10.68
N LEU A 439 -10.95 12.24 11.50
CA LEU A 439 -10.20 12.62 12.70
C LEU A 439 -8.70 12.36 12.49
N HIS A 440 -8.10 11.55 13.35
CA HIS A 440 -6.64 11.40 13.40
C HIS A 440 -6.09 10.45 12.33
N LEU A 441 -6.94 9.58 11.76
CA LEU A 441 -6.56 8.50 10.84
C LEU A 441 -5.34 7.71 11.36
N THR A 442 -4.16 7.92 10.76
CA THR A 442 -2.88 7.28 11.12
C THR A 442 -1.84 8.24 11.69
N GLY A 443 -2.21 9.50 11.95
CA GLY A 443 -1.35 10.51 12.55
C GLY A 443 -0.50 11.33 11.56
N ASP A 444 -0.73 11.19 10.25
CA ASP A 444 0.08 11.82 9.20
C ASP A 444 0.11 13.35 9.31
N ILE A 445 -1.05 13.98 9.50
CA ILE A 445 -1.14 15.44 9.67
C ILE A 445 -0.46 15.91 10.96
N HIS A 446 -0.46 15.09 12.02
CA HIS A 446 0.26 15.39 13.27
C HIS A 446 1.76 15.40 13.04
N ALA A 447 2.29 14.42 12.30
CA ALA A 447 3.71 14.36 11.94
C ALA A 447 4.13 15.55 11.05
N ILE A 448 3.28 15.95 10.09
CA ILE A 448 3.48 17.17 9.28
C ILE A 448 3.52 18.42 10.16
N THR A 449 2.59 18.53 11.12
CA THR A 449 2.52 19.64 12.06
C THR A 449 3.80 19.75 12.89
N ALA A 450 4.26 18.62 13.45
CA ALA A 450 5.48 18.54 14.23
C ALA A 450 6.72 18.90 13.39
N ALA A 451 6.86 18.35 12.18
CA ALA A 451 7.99 18.62 11.29
C ALA A 451 8.06 20.10 10.87
N ASN A 452 6.92 20.68 10.50
CA ASN A 452 6.81 22.09 10.12
C ASN A 452 7.19 23.00 11.28
N ASN A 453 6.63 22.75 12.48
CA ASN A 453 6.88 23.59 13.64
C ASN A 453 8.30 23.42 14.20
N LEU A 454 8.91 22.25 14.06
CA LEU A 454 10.32 22.05 14.39
C LEU A 454 11.23 22.83 13.43
N LEU A 455 10.93 22.84 12.13
CA LEU A 455 11.65 23.66 11.15
C LEU A 455 11.51 25.16 11.46
N ALA A 456 10.31 25.63 11.81
CA ALA A 456 10.07 27.01 12.22
C ALA A 456 10.81 27.37 13.53
N ALA A 457 10.84 26.46 14.51
CA ALA A 457 11.60 26.64 15.75
C ALA A 457 13.10 26.76 15.47
N GLN A 458 13.66 25.88 14.64
CA GLN A 458 15.06 25.95 14.24
C GLN A 458 15.39 27.26 13.52
N LEU A 459 14.52 27.73 12.62
CA LEU A 459 14.71 29.03 11.94
C LEU A 459 14.88 30.16 12.96
N ASP A 460 14.01 30.24 13.97
CA ASP A 460 14.07 31.28 14.99
C ASP A 460 15.29 31.14 15.90
N THR A 461 15.62 29.91 16.31
CA THR A 461 16.84 29.61 17.08
C THR A 461 18.10 30.04 16.32
N ARG A 462 18.13 29.83 15.01
CA ARG A 462 19.23 30.26 14.14
C ARG A 462 19.36 31.77 14.08
N ILE A 463 18.26 32.49 13.91
CA ILE A 463 18.24 33.96 13.94
C ILE A 463 18.77 34.47 15.29
N PHE A 464 18.28 33.92 16.41
CA PHE A 464 18.70 34.32 17.75
C PHE A 464 20.20 34.08 18.01
N HIS A 465 20.71 32.89 17.71
CA HIS A 465 22.12 32.57 17.94
C HIS A 465 23.07 33.33 17.03
N GLU A 466 22.67 33.60 15.78
CA GLU A 466 23.43 34.51 14.93
C GLU A 466 23.43 35.93 15.51
N ALA A 467 22.29 36.48 15.91
CA ALA A 467 22.24 37.83 16.47
C ALA A 467 23.07 38.02 17.76
N THR A 468 23.37 36.94 18.49
CA THR A 468 23.91 37.02 19.87
C THR A 468 25.31 36.45 20.05
N GLN A 469 25.94 35.90 19.01
CA GLN A 469 27.24 35.23 19.09
C GLN A 469 28.23 35.75 18.04
N THR A 470 29.53 35.59 18.29
CA THR A 470 30.58 35.80 17.28
C THR A 470 30.65 34.61 16.31
N ASP A 471 31.23 34.81 15.13
CA ASP A 471 31.34 33.76 14.11
C ASP A 471 32.10 32.53 14.63
N GLN A 472 33.20 32.77 15.35
CA GLN A 472 34.00 31.70 15.96
C GLN A 472 33.17 30.89 16.95
N ALA A 473 32.48 31.57 17.87
CA ALA A 473 31.70 30.90 18.90
C ALA A 473 30.50 30.13 18.30
N LEU A 474 29.91 30.64 17.22
CA LEU A 474 28.85 29.96 16.49
C LEU A 474 29.38 28.72 15.77
N TYR A 475 30.52 28.83 15.08
CA TYR A 475 31.17 27.71 14.41
C TYR A 475 31.56 26.59 15.40
N ASP A 476 32.12 26.97 16.56
CA ASP A 476 32.50 26.04 17.62
C ASP A 476 31.33 25.24 18.18
N ARG A 477 30.13 25.85 18.23
CA ARG A 477 28.91 25.16 18.67
C ARG A 477 28.27 24.32 17.56
N LEU A 478 28.41 24.73 16.30
CA LEU A 478 27.87 23.98 15.16
C LEU A 478 28.73 22.76 14.82
N VAL A 479 30.03 22.84 15.06
CA VAL A 479 30.99 21.77 14.78
C VAL A 479 31.80 21.52 16.06
N PRO A 480 31.17 20.97 17.12
CA PRO A 480 31.83 20.81 18.40
C PRO A 480 32.95 19.78 18.34
N ARG A 481 33.94 19.94 19.22
CA ARG A 481 34.95 18.89 19.48
C ARG A 481 34.32 17.79 20.33
N ILE A 482 34.28 16.56 19.81
CA ILE A 482 33.86 15.38 20.55
C ILE A 482 35.08 14.47 20.69
N ARG A 483 35.51 14.21 21.93
CA ARG A 483 36.76 13.48 22.22
C ARG A 483 38.00 14.08 21.51
N GLY A 484 38.06 15.41 21.45
CA GLY A 484 39.16 16.17 20.85
C GLY A 484 39.06 16.44 19.35
N GLU A 485 38.20 15.71 18.63
CA GLU A 485 38.09 15.82 17.16
C GLU A 485 36.85 16.60 16.72
N ARG A 486 36.98 17.40 15.65
CA ARG A 486 35.84 17.96 14.92
C ARG A 486 35.55 17.13 13.69
N LYS A 487 34.26 16.90 13.40
CA LYS A 487 33.83 16.24 12.16
C LYS A 487 32.59 16.93 11.63
N PHE A 488 32.59 17.24 10.33
CA PHE A 488 31.36 17.65 9.67
C PHE A 488 30.41 16.47 9.54
N SER A 489 29.15 16.70 9.88
CA SER A 489 28.06 15.78 9.53
C SER A 489 27.77 15.81 8.04
N LYS A 490 27.08 14.79 7.53
CA LYS A 490 26.70 14.71 6.10
C LYS A 490 25.91 15.92 5.60
N ILE A 491 25.11 16.56 6.45
CA ILE A 491 24.34 17.76 6.08
C ILE A 491 25.21 19.01 6.02
N GLN A 492 26.20 19.12 6.91
CA GLN A 492 27.17 20.21 6.89
C GLN A 492 28.09 20.13 5.66
N LEU A 493 28.49 18.92 5.26
CA LEU A 493 29.23 18.72 4.01
C LEU A 493 28.46 19.21 2.77
N ARG A 494 27.15 18.94 2.69
CA ARG A 494 26.31 19.49 1.60
C ARG A 494 26.23 21.02 1.61
N ARG A 495 26.25 21.63 2.79
CA ARG A 495 26.31 23.09 2.91
C ARG A 495 27.64 23.65 2.39
N LEU A 496 28.77 23.03 2.73
CA LEU A 496 30.09 23.42 2.20
C LEU A 496 30.11 23.35 0.67
N GLU A 497 29.57 22.28 0.10
CA GLU A 497 29.42 22.11 -1.35
C GLU A 497 28.62 23.25 -1.98
N ARG A 498 27.46 23.62 -1.41
CA ARG A 498 26.65 24.77 -1.88
C ARG A 498 27.39 26.11 -1.78
N LEU A 499 28.26 26.26 -0.79
CA LEU A 499 29.09 27.46 -0.60
C LEU A 499 30.35 27.48 -1.49
N GLY A 500 30.61 26.40 -2.24
CA GLY A 500 31.82 26.24 -3.04
C GLY A 500 33.09 25.95 -2.24
N ILE A 501 32.97 25.50 -0.99
CA ILE A 501 34.09 25.19 -0.10
C ILE A 501 34.41 23.70 -0.23
N LYS A 502 35.59 23.37 -0.78
CA LYS A 502 36.02 21.98 -1.02
C LYS A 502 36.66 21.28 0.19
N LYS A 503 37.04 22.05 1.21
CA LYS A 503 37.71 21.54 2.41
C LYS A 503 36.72 20.72 3.25
N THR A 504 37.13 19.53 3.66
CA THR A 504 36.31 18.62 4.49
C THR A 504 36.84 18.45 5.91
N ASP A 505 38.01 18.98 6.21
CA ASP A 505 38.56 19.06 7.57
C ASP A 505 38.08 20.36 8.24
N PRO A 506 37.27 20.29 9.32
CA PRO A 506 36.80 21.48 10.02
C PRO A 506 37.90 22.41 10.54
N ASP A 507 39.08 21.88 10.87
CA ASP A 507 40.17 22.67 11.43
C ASP A 507 40.99 23.37 10.32
N SER A 508 40.73 23.05 9.05
CA SER A 508 41.40 23.65 7.89
C SER A 508 40.69 24.87 7.28
N LEU A 509 39.48 25.20 7.75
CA LEU A 509 38.72 26.36 7.28
C LEU A 509 39.36 27.67 7.73
N THR A 510 39.47 28.64 6.82
CA THR A 510 39.88 30.00 7.17
C THR A 510 38.78 30.72 7.96
N PRO A 511 39.09 31.83 8.66
CA PRO A 511 38.08 32.65 9.32
C PRO A 511 36.90 33.07 8.43
N GLU A 512 37.19 33.40 7.18
CA GLU A 512 36.16 33.74 6.19
C GLU A 512 35.31 32.51 5.82
N GLU A 513 35.94 31.36 5.55
CA GLU A 513 35.24 30.15 5.15
C GLU A 513 34.32 29.63 6.27
N PHE A 514 34.82 29.56 7.51
CA PHE A 514 33.97 29.11 8.61
C PHE A 514 32.89 30.15 8.94
N GLY A 515 33.16 31.45 8.78
CA GLY A 515 32.16 32.51 8.96
C GLY A 515 31.00 32.37 7.96
N ARG A 516 31.31 32.21 6.67
CA ARG A 516 30.32 31.93 5.61
C ARG A 516 29.57 30.62 5.84
N PHE A 517 30.23 29.60 6.34
CA PHE A 517 29.58 28.35 6.73
C PHE A 517 28.63 28.55 7.93
N ALA A 518 29.09 29.22 8.97
CA ALA A 518 28.35 29.36 10.23
C ALA A 518 27.16 30.32 10.11
N ARG A 519 27.27 31.40 9.33
CA ARG A 519 26.23 32.44 9.17
C ARG A 519 25.28 32.13 8.02
N LEU A 520 23.98 32.28 8.29
CA LEU A 520 22.93 32.27 7.27
C LEU A 520 22.52 33.68 6.86
N ASN A 521 22.71 34.68 7.73
CA ASN A 521 22.39 36.09 7.45
C ASN A 521 20.94 36.30 6.97
N ILE A 522 20.00 35.56 7.57
CA ILE A 522 18.57 35.62 7.25
C ILE A 522 18.06 37.07 7.33
N ASP A 523 17.34 37.51 6.30
CA ASP A 523 16.62 38.78 6.32
C ASP A 523 15.27 38.57 7.03
N PRO A 524 15.01 39.23 8.18
CA PRO A 524 13.76 39.08 8.91
C PRO A 524 12.52 39.52 8.11
N ASN A 525 12.69 40.35 7.08
CA ASN A 525 11.59 40.82 6.22
C ASN A 525 11.29 39.87 5.05
N ARG A 526 12.13 38.85 4.83
CA ARG A 526 12.01 37.88 3.74
C ARG A 526 11.89 36.44 4.23
N ILE A 527 11.30 36.26 5.41
CA ILE A 527 10.93 34.94 5.95
C ILE A 527 9.62 34.51 5.32
N MET A 528 9.61 33.31 4.73
CA MET A 528 8.44 32.72 4.08
C MET A 528 7.76 31.67 4.95
N MET A 529 8.54 31.04 5.84
CA MET A 529 8.08 29.94 6.67
C MET A 529 7.08 30.39 7.74
N THR A 530 5.94 29.73 7.78
CA THR A 530 4.90 29.93 8.80
C THR A 530 4.86 28.75 9.78
N ARG A 531 4.25 28.95 10.95
CA ARG A 531 3.89 27.83 11.83
C ARG A 531 2.57 27.21 11.36
N VAL A 532 2.24 26.02 11.86
CA VAL A 532 0.97 25.36 11.51
C VAL A 532 0.28 24.67 12.68
N MET A 533 -1.04 24.53 12.58
CA MET A 533 -1.89 23.78 13.52
C MET A 533 -3.14 23.28 12.79
N ASP A 534 -3.56 22.04 13.03
CA ASP A 534 -4.75 21.46 12.35
C ASP A 534 -6.05 21.74 13.12
N VAL A 535 -6.31 23.03 13.36
CA VAL A 535 -7.51 23.56 14.04
C VAL A 535 -7.90 24.88 13.36
N ASN A 536 -9.19 25.18 13.31
CA ASN A 536 -9.69 26.44 12.74
C ASN A 536 -9.55 27.61 13.74
N ASP A 537 -8.37 28.23 13.82
CA ASP A 537 -8.10 29.32 14.76
C ASP A 537 -7.72 30.64 14.07
N ARG A 538 -8.70 31.53 13.91
CA ARG A 538 -8.49 32.84 13.25
C ARG A 538 -7.55 33.78 14.00
N TYR A 539 -7.36 33.64 15.31
CA TYR A 539 -6.53 34.55 16.10
C TYR A 539 -5.03 34.31 15.88
N LEU A 540 -4.65 33.15 15.32
CA LEU A 540 -3.27 32.84 14.98
C LEU A 540 -2.85 33.32 13.56
N ARG A 541 -3.74 34.01 12.83
CA ARG A 541 -3.44 34.57 11.50
C ARG A 541 -2.33 35.63 11.51
N SER A 542 -2.10 36.29 12.65
CA SER A 542 -1.00 37.24 12.82
C SER A 542 -0.65 37.32 14.30
N ILE A 543 0.60 37.03 14.65
CA ILE A 543 1.09 37.01 16.03
C ILE A 543 2.51 37.59 16.12
N THR A 544 2.89 38.02 17.32
CA THR A 544 4.28 38.35 17.66
C THR A 544 4.89 37.23 18.50
N ILE A 545 6.08 36.76 18.15
CA ILE A 545 6.82 35.74 18.93
C ILE A 545 8.09 36.33 19.56
N GLY A 546 8.72 35.58 20.47
CA GLY A 546 10.00 35.96 21.10
C GLY A 546 9.86 37.00 22.22
N GLN A 547 8.68 37.11 22.84
CA GLN A 547 8.40 38.15 23.84
C GLN A 547 8.90 37.81 25.26
N SER A 548 9.39 36.58 25.49
CA SER A 548 10.00 36.23 26.78
C SER A 548 11.28 37.05 27.01
N PRO A 549 11.57 37.50 28.25
CA PRO A 549 12.83 38.18 28.57
C PRO A 549 14.08 37.37 28.18
N THR A 550 14.00 36.04 28.13
CA THR A 550 15.10 35.15 27.73
C THR A 550 15.50 35.31 26.26
N GLU A 551 14.61 35.83 25.42
CA GLU A 551 14.85 36.04 24.00
C GLU A 551 15.50 37.40 23.69
N LYS A 552 15.97 38.11 24.72
CA LYS A 552 16.79 39.33 24.62
C LYS A 552 16.16 40.41 23.72
N ASN A 553 14.85 40.59 23.81
CA ASN A 553 14.05 41.52 23.01
C ASN A 553 14.08 41.26 21.48
N ILE A 554 14.53 40.07 21.06
CA ILE A 554 14.50 39.65 19.65
C ILE A 554 13.09 39.09 19.37
N THR A 555 12.25 39.94 18.79
CA THR A 555 10.87 39.62 18.43
C THR A 555 10.67 39.67 16.92
N ARG A 556 9.65 38.96 16.42
CA ARG A 556 9.18 39.14 15.04
C ARG A 556 7.69 38.83 14.89
N GLN A 557 7.08 39.43 13.87
CA GLN A 557 5.74 39.05 13.41
C GLN A 557 5.81 37.73 12.64
N THR A 558 4.77 36.91 12.77
CA THR A 558 4.59 35.66 12.02
C THR A 558 3.12 35.27 11.98
N GLU A 559 2.79 34.26 11.18
CA GLU A 559 1.44 33.68 11.11
C GLU A 559 1.45 32.17 11.35
N PHE A 560 0.27 31.63 11.66
CA PHE A 560 -0.05 30.21 11.54
C PHE A 560 -0.93 29.97 10.30
N ALA A 561 -0.72 28.81 9.66
CA ALA A 561 -1.62 28.24 8.69
C ALA A 561 -2.20 26.90 9.20
N ILE A 562 -3.29 26.42 8.61
CA ILE A 562 -3.77 25.07 8.92
C ILE A 562 -2.75 24.03 8.43
N SER A 563 -2.57 22.90 9.11
CA SER A 563 -1.45 21.97 8.81
C SER A 563 -1.40 21.46 7.36
N VAL A 564 -2.56 21.24 6.74
CA VAL A 564 -2.69 20.85 5.33
C VAL A 564 -2.26 21.95 4.33
N ALA A 565 -2.05 23.18 4.79
CA ALA A 565 -1.50 24.30 4.02
C ALA A 565 0.05 24.34 4.04
N SER A 566 0.71 23.50 4.85
CA SER A 566 2.17 23.42 4.89
C SER A 566 2.74 22.98 3.53
N GLU A 567 3.87 23.57 3.14
CA GLU A 567 4.63 23.07 1.98
C GLU A 567 5.07 21.62 2.17
N ILE A 568 5.31 21.18 3.41
CA ILE A 568 5.67 19.78 3.71
C ILE A 568 4.55 18.83 3.27
N MET A 569 3.27 19.23 3.40
CA MET A 569 2.13 18.44 2.90
C MET A 569 2.17 18.32 1.37
N ALA A 570 2.52 19.40 0.66
CA ALA A 570 2.69 19.35 -0.79
C ALA A 570 3.92 18.53 -1.21
N VAL A 571 5.02 18.57 -0.44
CA VAL A 571 6.19 17.72 -0.63
C VAL A 571 5.84 16.25 -0.46
N LEU A 572 5.11 15.89 0.61
CA LEU A 572 4.63 14.53 0.83
C LEU A 572 3.80 14.04 -0.37
N ALA A 573 2.85 14.85 -0.81
CA ALA A 573 1.98 14.51 -1.93
C ALA A 573 2.72 14.37 -3.28
N LEU A 574 3.80 15.11 -3.51
CA LEU A 574 4.57 15.09 -4.77
C LEU A 574 5.85 14.24 -4.72
N SER A 575 6.14 13.59 -3.61
CA SER A 575 7.32 12.72 -3.48
C SER A 575 7.07 11.39 -4.16
N LYS A 576 8.10 10.84 -4.81
CA LYS A 576 8.06 9.52 -5.46
C LYS A 576 8.58 8.38 -4.58
N ASN A 577 9.46 8.70 -3.64
CA ASN A 577 10.08 7.78 -2.68
C ASN A 577 10.81 8.57 -1.59
N LEU A 578 11.40 7.88 -0.60
CA LEU A 578 12.16 8.50 0.49
C LEU A 578 13.31 9.41 0.04
N SER A 579 14.02 9.03 -1.04
CA SER A 579 15.15 9.83 -1.55
C SER A 579 14.67 11.12 -2.21
N ASP A 580 13.58 11.05 -2.96
CA ASP A 580 12.94 12.22 -3.56
C ASP A 580 12.36 13.15 -2.48
N MET A 581 11.66 12.60 -1.48
CA MET A 581 11.14 13.37 -0.35
C MET A 581 12.26 14.09 0.40
N LYS A 582 13.36 13.40 0.70
CA LYS A 582 14.54 14.00 1.34
C LYS A 582 15.11 15.16 0.53
N THR A 583 15.19 14.99 -0.80
CA THR A 583 15.70 16.03 -1.70
C THR A 583 14.78 17.24 -1.72
N ARG A 584 13.47 17.02 -1.81
CA ARG A 584 12.44 18.06 -1.80
C ARG A 584 12.41 18.84 -0.49
N LEU A 585 12.41 18.14 0.65
CA LEU A 585 12.51 18.76 1.97
C LEU A 585 13.76 19.63 2.10
N GLY A 586 14.93 19.13 1.63
CA GLY A 586 16.16 19.89 1.67
C GLY A 586 16.16 21.15 0.77
N LYS A 587 15.37 21.15 -0.31
CA LYS A 587 15.23 22.28 -1.24
C LYS A 587 14.22 23.35 -0.79
N MET A 588 13.42 23.09 0.23
CA MET A 588 12.46 24.07 0.75
C MET A 588 13.19 25.35 1.14
N VAL A 589 12.75 26.48 0.56
CA VAL A 589 13.27 27.81 0.86
C VAL A 589 12.43 28.38 1.99
N VAL A 590 13.05 28.57 3.16
CA VAL A 590 12.35 29.06 4.37
C VAL A 590 12.44 30.57 4.54
N ALA A 591 13.49 31.17 3.96
CA ALA A 591 13.74 32.60 3.96
C ALA A 591 14.74 32.96 2.83
N PHE A 592 14.92 34.25 2.59
CA PHE A 592 16.09 34.76 1.87
C PHE A 592 17.06 35.46 2.83
N ASP A 593 18.35 35.39 2.53
CA ASP A 593 19.37 36.15 3.26
C ASP A 593 19.36 37.64 2.84
N LYS A 594 20.15 38.46 3.52
CA LYS A 594 20.30 39.90 3.22
C LYS A 594 20.90 40.20 1.84
N ALA A 595 21.53 39.24 1.18
CA ALA A 595 22.02 39.34 -0.20
C ALA A 595 21.01 38.78 -1.22
N GLY A 596 19.83 38.34 -0.75
CA GLY A 596 18.77 37.75 -1.55
C GLY A 596 19.06 36.31 -2.00
N ASN A 597 20.00 35.59 -1.40
CA ASN A 597 20.20 34.17 -1.67
C ASN A 597 19.18 33.33 -0.88
N PRO A 598 18.74 32.18 -1.42
CA PRO A 598 17.81 31.31 -0.70
C PRO A 598 18.48 30.68 0.51
N VAL A 599 17.81 30.74 1.66
CA VAL A 599 18.13 29.95 2.86
C VAL A 599 17.19 28.75 2.88
N THR A 600 17.77 27.55 2.81
CA THR A 600 16.99 26.31 2.71
C THR A 600 16.83 25.59 4.04
N ALA A 601 15.90 24.64 4.12
CA ALA A 601 15.80 23.74 5.28
C ALA A 601 17.07 22.91 5.49
N ASP A 602 17.82 22.60 4.42
CA ASP A 602 19.10 21.90 4.53
C ASP A 602 20.19 22.79 5.14
N ASP A 603 20.14 24.11 4.91
CA ASP A 603 21.04 25.09 5.55
C ASP A 603 20.78 25.23 7.05
N LEU A 604 19.53 25.02 7.48
CA LEU A 604 19.15 24.96 8.89
C LEU A 604 19.52 23.63 9.57
N GLY A 605 20.03 22.65 8.82
CA GLY A 605 20.34 21.32 9.35
C GLY A 605 19.12 20.41 9.55
N MET A 606 17.95 20.76 8.96
CA MET A 606 16.66 20.18 9.34
C MET A 606 16.21 18.97 8.52
N THR A 607 16.78 18.76 7.34
CA THR A 607 16.34 17.69 6.41
C THR A 607 16.31 16.32 7.08
N GLY A 608 17.35 15.97 7.87
CA GLY A 608 17.42 14.68 8.55
C GLY A 608 16.34 14.51 9.62
N ALA A 609 16.13 15.52 10.46
CA ALA A 609 15.14 15.48 11.53
C ALA A 609 13.70 15.42 10.97
N MET A 610 13.40 16.18 9.92
CA MET A 610 12.11 16.10 9.23
C MET A 610 11.88 14.71 8.62
N MET A 611 12.90 14.11 7.99
CA MET A 611 12.79 12.74 7.48
C MET A 611 12.50 11.70 8.56
N VAL A 612 13.03 11.88 9.78
CA VAL A 612 12.75 10.99 10.91
C VAL A 612 11.30 11.15 11.38
N LEU A 613 10.82 12.38 11.53
CA LEU A 613 9.42 12.65 11.92
C LEU A 613 8.41 12.15 10.89
N LEU A 614 8.78 12.14 9.61
CA LEU A 614 7.91 11.76 8.49
C LEU A 614 8.17 10.33 7.99
N LYS A 615 8.96 9.54 8.72
CA LYS A 615 9.39 8.20 8.29
C LYS A 615 8.22 7.30 7.92
N ASP A 616 7.21 7.25 8.78
CA ASP A 616 6.02 6.40 8.57
C ASP A 616 4.90 7.18 7.85
N THR A 617 4.99 8.51 7.85
CA THR A 617 4.05 9.40 7.16
C THR A 617 4.07 9.20 5.65
N ILE A 618 5.19 8.77 5.06
CA ILE A 618 5.32 8.58 3.61
C ILE A 618 4.50 7.40 3.05
N GLU A 619 4.09 6.47 3.92
CA GLU A 619 3.35 5.26 3.53
C GLU A 619 1.84 5.56 3.46
N PRO A 620 1.12 5.18 2.39
CA PRO A 620 -0.31 5.44 2.29
C PRO A 620 -1.14 4.56 3.22
N THR A 621 -2.33 5.04 3.62
CA THR A 621 -3.25 4.31 4.50
C THR A 621 -4.30 3.57 3.69
N LEU A 622 -4.35 2.24 3.82
CA LEU A 622 -5.41 1.39 3.30
C LEU A 622 -6.64 1.43 4.21
N MET A 623 -7.80 1.67 3.60
CA MET A 623 -9.14 1.56 4.15
C MET A 623 -10.05 0.86 3.13
N GLN A 624 -11.37 0.87 3.35
CA GLN A 624 -12.33 0.22 2.47
C GLN A 624 -13.63 1.00 2.29
N THR A 625 -14.35 0.70 1.21
CA THR A 625 -15.70 1.22 0.97
C THR A 625 -16.76 0.37 1.67
N LEU A 626 -18.04 0.79 1.61
CA LEU A 626 -19.17 -0.01 2.08
C LEU A 626 -19.26 -1.40 1.44
N GLU A 627 -18.81 -1.60 0.19
CA GLU A 627 -18.78 -2.92 -0.46
C GLU A 627 -17.45 -3.65 -0.26
N GLY A 628 -16.59 -3.18 0.65
CA GLY A 628 -15.31 -3.82 0.97
C GLY A 628 -14.29 -3.76 -0.16
N THR A 629 -14.36 -2.72 -1.00
CA THR A 629 -13.38 -2.44 -2.06
C THR A 629 -12.28 -1.51 -1.54
N PRO A 630 -11.03 -1.61 -2.01
CA PRO A 630 -9.90 -0.94 -1.37
C PRO A 630 -9.83 0.57 -1.66
N VAL A 631 -9.41 1.32 -0.64
CA VAL A 631 -9.24 2.77 -0.64
C VAL A 631 -7.83 3.08 -0.12
N LEU A 632 -7.03 3.86 -0.84
CA LEU A 632 -5.80 4.45 -0.33
C LEU A 632 -6.02 5.91 0.01
N VAL A 633 -5.86 6.27 1.28
CA VAL A 633 -5.96 7.64 1.79
C VAL A 633 -4.57 8.13 2.11
N HIS A 634 -4.11 9.19 1.43
CA HIS A 634 -2.76 9.68 1.68
C HIS A 634 -2.52 11.12 1.20
N ALA A 635 -1.90 11.90 2.08
CA ALA A 635 -1.72 13.35 1.96
C ALA A 635 -3.04 14.11 1.75
N GLY A 636 -3.03 15.42 1.93
CA GLY A 636 -4.22 16.25 1.77
C GLY A 636 -3.92 17.72 1.55
N PRO A 637 -3.07 18.09 0.58
CA PRO A 637 -2.75 19.49 0.35
C PRO A 637 -3.99 20.28 -0.07
N PHE A 638 -4.00 21.56 0.28
CA PHE A 638 -5.00 22.50 -0.26
C PHE A 638 -4.99 22.50 -1.79
N ALA A 639 -6.17 22.62 -2.39
CA ALA A 639 -6.31 22.75 -3.85
C ALA A 639 -6.16 24.21 -4.33
N ASN A 640 -6.11 25.20 -3.42
CA ASN A 640 -5.87 26.61 -3.78
C ASN A 640 -4.37 26.91 -3.87
N ILE A 641 -3.70 26.89 -2.71
CA ILE A 641 -2.28 27.23 -2.56
C ILE A 641 -1.32 26.07 -2.86
N ALA A 642 -1.87 24.89 -3.16
CA ALA A 642 -1.14 23.73 -3.63
C ALA A 642 -2.01 23.00 -4.69
N HIS A 643 -1.56 21.81 -5.11
CA HIS A 643 -2.13 21.09 -6.25
C HIS A 643 -3.38 20.26 -5.94
N GLY A 644 -3.77 20.12 -4.67
CA GLY A 644 -5.08 19.56 -4.32
C GLY A 644 -5.32 18.08 -4.66
N CYS A 645 -4.29 17.25 -4.71
CA CYS A 645 -4.40 15.82 -5.02
C CYS A 645 -3.86 14.93 -3.89
N SER A 646 -4.24 13.66 -3.87
CA SER A 646 -3.59 12.62 -3.04
C SER A 646 -2.14 12.41 -3.48
N SER A 647 -1.36 11.67 -2.69
CA SER A 647 0.06 11.46 -3.00
C SER A 647 0.34 10.66 -4.27
N ILE A 648 1.45 10.96 -4.95
CA ILE A 648 2.00 10.15 -6.06
C ILE A 648 2.31 8.72 -5.60
N ILE A 649 2.86 8.53 -4.40
CA ILE A 649 3.20 7.19 -3.87
C ILE A 649 1.99 6.28 -3.77
N ALA A 650 0.85 6.79 -3.27
CA ALA A 650 -0.40 6.03 -3.21
C ALA A 650 -0.84 5.58 -4.59
N ASP A 651 -0.81 6.49 -5.57
CA ASP A 651 -1.22 6.18 -6.94
C ASP A 651 -0.26 5.17 -7.59
N ASP A 652 1.05 5.32 -7.41
CA ASP A 652 2.05 4.39 -7.96
C ASP A 652 1.94 2.99 -7.35
N ILE A 653 1.70 2.89 -6.03
CA ILE A 653 1.42 1.61 -5.36
C ILE A 653 0.13 1.01 -5.94
N ALA A 654 -0.94 1.78 -6.02
CA ALA A 654 -2.22 1.32 -6.53
C ALA A 654 -2.12 0.84 -7.99
N LEU A 655 -1.41 1.58 -8.86
CA LEU A 655 -1.25 1.26 -10.28
C LEU A 655 -0.56 -0.09 -10.47
N LYS A 656 0.45 -0.39 -9.65
CA LYS A 656 1.12 -1.69 -9.64
C LYS A 656 0.24 -2.79 -9.08
N LEU A 657 -0.45 -2.54 -7.97
CA LEU A 657 -1.33 -3.53 -7.32
C LEU A 657 -2.46 -3.97 -8.24
N VAL A 658 -3.15 -3.04 -8.89
CA VAL A 658 -4.30 -3.37 -9.76
C VAL A 658 -3.84 -4.13 -11.02
N GLY A 659 -2.66 -3.81 -11.56
CA GLY A 659 -2.10 -4.40 -12.78
C GLY A 659 -2.75 -3.90 -14.07
N GLU A 660 -2.22 -4.34 -15.22
CA GLU A 660 -2.58 -3.86 -16.59
C GLU A 660 -4.08 -3.76 -16.87
N ASP A 661 -4.86 -4.74 -16.40
CA ASP A 661 -6.31 -4.82 -16.63
C ASP A 661 -7.14 -4.08 -15.56
N GLY A 662 -6.50 -3.50 -14.54
CA GLY A 662 -7.13 -2.83 -13.42
C GLY A 662 -7.18 -1.30 -13.55
N PHE A 663 -7.82 -0.64 -12.57
CA PHE A 663 -8.07 0.80 -12.57
C PHE A 663 -7.69 1.46 -11.25
N VAL A 664 -7.01 2.60 -11.31
CA VAL A 664 -6.83 3.51 -10.19
C VAL A 664 -7.69 4.73 -10.44
N VAL A 665 -8.65 4.96 -9.54
CA VAL A 665 -9.48 6.16 -9.55
C VAL A 665 -8.90 7.13 -8.54
N THR A 666 -8.53 8.33 -8.94
CA THR A 666 -8.11 9.41 -8.05
C THR A 666 -9.00 10.63 -8.26
N GLU A 667 -8.86 11.64 -7.42
CA GLU A 667 -9.56 12.90 -7.58
C GLU A 667 -8.64 14.11 -7.42
N ALA A 668 -9.06 15.22 -8.00
CA ALA A 668 -8.47 16.52 -7.76
C ALA A 668 -9.48 17.47 -7.11
N GLY A 669 -9.03 18.26 -6.13
CA GLY A 669 -9.87 19.19 -5.38
C GLY A 669 -10.49 20.28 -6.26
N PHE A 670 -11.70 20.73 -5.90
CA PHE A 670 -12.51 21.69 -6.68
C PHE A 670 -12.89 21.20 -8.09
N GLY A 671 -13.02 22.14 -9.04
CA GLY A 671 -13.43 21.89 -10.41
C GLY A 671 -12.25 21.72 -11.36
N SER A 672 -12.54 21.59 -12.65
CA SER A 672 -11.54 21.35 -13.69
C SER A 672 -10.57 22.52 -13.91
N ASP A 673 -11.00 23.72 -13.56
CA ASP A 673 -10.25 24.97 -13.64
C ASP A 673 -9.12 25.07 -12.60
N ILE A 674 -9.26 24.41 -11.44
CA ILE A 674 -8.23 24.42 -10.39
C ILE A 674 -7.62 23.04 -10.21
N GLY A 675 -8.43 22.04 -9.88
CA GLY A 675 -7.94 20.71 -9.52
C GLY A 675 -7.35 19.98 -10.71
N MET A 676 -8.11 19.91 -11.81
CA MET A 676 -7.68 19.16 -12.99
C MET A 676 -6.48 19.81 -13.68
N GLU A 677 -6.46 21.15 -13.80
CA GLU A 677 -5.30 21.89 -14.31
C GLU A 677 -4.05 21.53 -13.51
N LYS A 678 -4.08 21.63 -12.19
CA LYS A 678 -2.92 21.31 -11.33
C LYS A 678 -2.59 19.82 -11.30
N PHE A 679 -3.59 18.95 -11.44
CA PHE A 679 -3.35 17.53 -11.60
C PHE A 679 -2.47 17.27 -12.83
N PHE A 680 -2.81 17.85 -13.99
CA PHE A 680 -2.02 17.68 -15.20
C PHE A 680 -0.72 18.49 -15.20
N ASP A 681 -0.75 19.77 -14.88
CA ASP A 681 0.42 20.64 -15.01
C ASP A 681 1.39 20.59 -13.82
N ILE A 682 1.02 19.97 -12.69
CA ILE A 682 1.91 19.77 -11.53
C ILE A 682 2.10 18.28 -11.23
N LYS A 683 1.03 17.55 -10.90
CA LYS A 683 1.16 16.15 -10.43
C LYS A 683 1.60 15.21 -11.55
N CYS A 684 1.04 15.30 -12.75
CA CYS A 684 1.46 14.50 -13.91
C CYS A 684 2.90 14.84 -14.34
N ARG A 685 3.31 16.12 -14.27
CA ARG A 685 4.72 16.49 -14.49
C ARG A 685 5.67 15.88 -13.47
N ALA A 686 5.31 15.94 -12.19
CA ALA A 686 6.15 15.44 -11.10
C ALA A 686 6.26 13.91 -11.10
N SER A 687 5.15 13.22 -11.38
CA SER A 687 5.05 11.76 -11.38
C SER A 687 5.51 11.12 -12.69
N GLY A 688 5.35 11.81 -13.82
CA GLY A 688 5.45 11.20 -15.15
C GLY A 688 4.23 10.34 -15.53
N ARG A 689 3.16 10.37 -14.74
CA ARG A 689 1.91 9.64 -15.00
C ARG A 689 0.91 10.53 -15.72
N VAL A 690 0.08 9.95 -16.58
CA VAL A 690 -0.97 10.67 -17.32
C VAL A 690 -2.26 9.86 -17.24
N ALA A 691 -3.36 10.51 -16.85
CA ALA A 691 -4.67 9.85 -16.81
C ALA A 691 -5.07 9.30 -18.19
N ASP A 692 -5.73 8.15 -18.20
CA ASP A 692 -6.35 7.51 -19.35
C ASP A 692 -7.76 8.04 -19.60
N ALA A 693 -8.46 8.51 -18.56
CA ALA A 693 -9.76 9.14 -18.67
C ALA A 693 -9.98 10.20 -17.58
N VAL A 694 -10.80 11.20 -17.89
CA VAL A 694 -11.33 12.18 -16.95
C VAL A 694 -12.81 11.87 -16.69
N VAL A 695 -13.21 11.82 -15.43
CA VAL A 695 -14.62 11.81 -15.05
C VAL A 695 -15.01 13.19 -14.53
N LEU A 696 -15.91 13.87 -15.24
CA LEU A 696 -16.39 15.20 -14.89
C LEU A 696 -17.77 15.13 -14.25
N VAL A 697 -17.85 15.48 -12.97
CA VAL A 697 -19.05 15.36 -12.14
C VAL A 697 -19.87 16.65 -12.17
N ALA A 698 -21.18 16.51 -12.40
CA ALA A 698 -22.15 17.59 -12.35
C ALA A 698 -23.47 17.14 -11.71
N THR A 699 -24.30 18.09 -11.27
CA THR A 699 -25.67 17.86 -10.80
C THR A 699 -26.61 18.88 -11.44
N VAL A 700 -27.89 18.52 -11.59
CA VAL A 700 -28.94 19.43 -12.10
C VAL A 700 -28.97 20.72 -11.27
N ARG A 701 -29.00 20.58 -9.94
CA ARG A 701 -29.11 21.71 -9.00
C ARG A 701 -27.92 22.67 -9.05
N ALA A 702 -26.70 22.14 -9.14
CA ALA A 702 -25.50 22.97 -9.27
C ALA A 702 -25.51 23.76 -10.59
N LEU A 703 -25.93 23.12 -11.69
CA LEU A 703 -26.04 23.80 -12.98
C LEU A 703 -27.15 24.87 -12.98
N LYS A 704 -28.31 24.60 -12.38
CA LYS A 704 -29.34 25.65 -12.18
C LYS A 704 -28.82 26.86 -11.39
N MET A 705 -27.98 26.64 -10.37
CA MET A 705 -27.33 27.74 -9.65
C MET A 705 -26.38 28.52 -10.58
N HIS A 706 -25.66 27.81 -11.45
CA HIS A 706 -24.83 28.47 -12.47
C HIS A 706 -25.62 29.27 -13.49
N GLY A 707 -26.89 28.93 -13.73
CA GLY A 707 -27.82 29.66 -14.60
C GLY A 707 -28.44 30.91 -13.97
N GLY A 708 -28.06 31.27 -12.74
CA GLY A 708 -28.60 32.44 -12.03
C GLY A 708 -29.66 32.12 -10.97
N GLY A 709 -29.69 30.87 -10.49
CA GLY A 709 -30.59 30.47 -9.41
C GLY A 709 -30.36 31.27 -8.12
N PRO A 710 -31.37 31.32 -7.22
CA PRO A 710 -31.29 32.12 -5.99
C PRO A 710 -30.18 31.64 -5.05
N ALA A 711 -29.58 32.55 -4.28
CA ALA A 711 -28.51 32.22 -3.34
C ALA A 711 -28.96 31.16 -2.32
N VAL A 712 -28.07 30.20 -2.04
CA VAL A 712 -28.31 29.12 -1.07
C VAL A 712 -27.62 29.47 0.24
N VAL A 713 -28.40 29.48 1.32
CA VAL A 713 -27.90 29.72 2.68
C VAL A 713 -27.92 28.39 3.44
N PRO A 714 -26.77 27.93 3.99
CA PRO A 714 -26.72 26.71 4.79
C PRO A 714 -27.77 26.71 5.92
N GLY A 715 -28.52 25.63 6.05
CA GLY A 715 -29.59 25.48 7.05
C GLY A 715 -30.95 26.08 6.66
N ALA A 716 -31.05 26.84 5.57
CA ALA A 716 -32.32 27.32 5.05
C ALA A 716 -32.94 26.30 4.06
N PRO A 717 -34.29 26.20 3.99
CA PRO A 717 -34.95 25.40 2.96
C PRO A 717 -34.53 25.81 1.55
N LEU A 718 -34.32 24.82 0.69
CA LEU A 718 -34.02 25.07 -0.72
C LEU A 718 -35.21 25.76 -1.41
N LYS A 719 -34.91 26.70 -2.30
CA LYS A 719 -35.90 27.39 -3.11
C LYS A 719 -36.44 26.46 -4.21
N LYS A 720 -37.65 26.75 -4.69
CA LYS A 720 -38.40 25.89 -5.64
C LYS A 720 -37.65 25.65 -6.94
N GLU A 721 -36.88 26.63 -7.38
CA GLU A 721 -36.00 26.57 -8.55
C GLU A 721 -35.03 25.38 -8.50
N TYR A 722 -34.67 24.90 -7.31
CA TYR A 722 -33.78 23.75 -7.12
C TYR A 722 -34.51 22.44 -6.82
N THR A 723 -35.82 22.46 -6.59
CA THR A 723 -36.60 21.28 -6.18
C THR A 723 -37.73 20.92 -7.15
N GLU A 724 -38.05 21.81 -8.08
CA GLU A 724 -38.99 21.64 -9.18
C GLU A 724 -38.23 21.69 -10.52
N GLU A 725 -38.81 21.11 -11.57
CA GLU A 725 -38.21 21.13 -12.91
C GLU A 725 -38.03 22.57 -13.41
N ASN A 726 -36.86 22.90 -13.94
CA ASN A 726 -36.63 24.20 -14.58
C ASN A 726 -35.56 24.10 -15.67
N LEU A 727 -36.00 23.75 -16.88
CA LEU A 727 -35.13 23.56 -18.04
C LEU A 727 -34.45 24.87 -18.49
N GLU A 728 -35.15 26.00 -18.44
CA GLU A 728 -34.58 27.31 -18.85
C GLU A 728 -33.41 27.72 -17.94
N LEU A 729 -33.58 27.56 -16.63
CA LEU A 729 -32.54 27.87 -15.66
C LEU A 729 -31.35 26.91 -15.78
N LEU A 730 -31.64 25.63 -16.00
CA LEU A 730 -30.61 24.62 -16.24
C LEU A 730 -29.82 24.92 -17.52
N GLU A 731 -30.50 25.27 -18.61
CA GLU A 731 -29.90 25.63 -19.90
C GLU A 731 -28.94 26.82 -19.77
N LYS A 732 -29.33 27.87 -19.04
CA LYS A 732 -28.46 29.03 -18.73
C LYS A 732 -27.23 28.65 -17.92
N GLY A 733 -27.27 27.53 -17.20
CA GLY A 733 -26.17 27.00 -16.39
C GLY A 733 -25.19 26.11 -17.15
N LEU A 734 -25.62 25.50 -18.25
CA LEU A 734 -24.80 24.60 -19.07
C LEU A 734 -23.45 25.18 -19.49
N PRO A 735 -23.29 26.49 -19.83
CA PRO A 735 -21.98 27.04 -20.19
C PRO A 735 -20.85 26.71 -19.21
N ASN A 736 -21.16 26.58 -17.91
CA ASN A 736 -20.17 26.14 -16.92
C ASN A 736 -19.68 24.70 -17.19
N LEU A 737 -20.58 23.73 -17.34
CA LEU A 737 -20.25 22.35 -17.71
C LEU A 737 -19.48 22.30 -19.03
N LEU A 738 -19.96 23.00 -20.06
CA LEU A 738 -19.33 23.00 -21.38
C LEU A 738 -17.88 23.52 -21.31
N LYS A 739 -17.62 24.55 -20.49
CA LYS A 739 -16.27 25.05 -20.26
C LYS A 739 -15.37 24.01 -19.59
N HIS A 740 -15.90 23.26 -18.62
CA HIS A 740 -15.12 22.21 -17.97
C HIS A 740 -14.83 21.01 -18.89
N ILE A 741 -15.74 20.66 -19.81
CA ILE A 741 -15.50 19.68 -20.88
C ILE A 741 -14.40 20.18 -21.83
N GLU A 742 -14.48 21.44 -22.28
CA GLU A 742 -13.46 22.09 -23.11
C GLU A 742 -12.08 22.01 -22.43
N ASN A 743 -12.00 22.37 -21.15
CA ASN A 743 -10.77 22.31 -20.37
C ASN A 743 -10.17 20.89 -20.34
N GLY A 744 -10.98 19.85 -20.17
CA GLY A 744 -10.50 18.45 -20.20
C GLY A 744 -9.94 18.06 -21.57
N LYS A 745 -10.61 18.50 -22.64
CA LYS A 745 -10.20 18.22 -24.02
C LYS A 745 -8.90 18.93 -24.41
N ILE A 746 -8.60 20.09 -23.84
CA ILE A 746 -7.33 20.81 -24.09
C ILE A 746 -6.13 19.92 -23.76
N PHE A 747 -6.22 19.09 -22.72
CA PHE A 747 -5.18 18.15 -22.34
C PHE A 747 -5.13 16.89 -23.21
N GLY A 748 -6.11 16.66 -24.10
CA GLY A 748 -6.13 15.52 -25.02
C GLY A 748 -6.46 14.17 -24.37
N VAL A 749 -7.24 14.19 -23.28
CA VAL A 749 -7.73 13.01 -22.55
C VAL A 749 -9.26 12.90 -22.71
N PRO A 750 -9.83 11.69 -22.93
CA PRO A 750 -11.28 11.53 -23.05
C PRO A 750 -12.01 11.91 -21.75
N VAL A 751 -13.12 12.64 -21.88
CA VAL A 751 -13.93 13.15 -20.76
C VAL A 751 -15.27 12.42 -20.72
N VAL A 752 -15.55 11.71 -19.64
CA VAL A 752 -16.85 11.11 -19.33
C VAL A 752 -17.58 12.02 -18.34
N VAL A 753 -18.77 12.50 -18.69
CA VAL A 753 -19.59 13.32 -17.77
C VAL A 753 -20.46 12.41 -16.91
N CYS A 754 -20.32 12.51 -15.59
CA CYS A 754 -21.17 11.81 -14.63
C CYS A 754 -22.16 12.79 -14.00
N ILE A 755 -23.44 12.60 -14.30
CA ILE A 755 -24.55 13.40 -13.77
C ILE A 755 -25.06 12.70 -12.51
N ASN A 756 -24.66 13.19 -11.33
CA ASN A 756 -25.13 12.62 -10.08
C ASN A 756 -26.60 12.99 -9.87
N ALA A 757 -27.47 11.98 -9.89
CA ALA A 757 -28.91 12.15 -9.79
C ALA A 757 -29.33 12.49 -8.35
N HIS A 758 -30.31 13.38 -8.24
CA HIS A 758 -31.02 13.66 -7.00
C HIS A 758 -32.50 13.28 -7.12
N SER A 759 -33.17 13.04 -5.98
CA SER A 759 -34.57 12.56 -5.92
C SER A 759 -35.62 13.49 -6.53
N LYS A 760 -35.24 14.73 -6.85
CA LYS A 760 -36.11 15.76 -7.43
C LYS A 760 -35.74 16.09 -8.88
N ASP A 761 -34.68 15.49 -9.39
CA ASP A 761 -34.25 15.70 -10.77
C ASP A 761 -35.18 14.91 -11.70
N THR A 762 -35.53 15.51 -12.83
CA THR A 762 -36.40 14.90 -13.84
C THR A 762 -35.60 14.26 -14.97
N ASP A 763 -36.21 13.32 -15.69
CA ASP A 763 -35.57 12.70 -16.86
C ASP A 763 -35.28 13.73 -17.96
N ALA A 764 -36.13 14.76 -18.11
CA ALA A 764 -35.93 15.85 -19.06
C ALA A 764 -34.68 16.68 -18.73
N GLU A 765 -34.44 16.98 -17.46
CA GLU A 765 -33.23 17.70 -17.01
C GLU A 765 -31.96 16.86 -17.21
N HIS A 766 -32.02 15.56 -16.92
CA HIS A 766 -30.91 14.66 -17.18
C HIS A 766 -30.57 14.59 -18.68
N GLU A 767 -31.58 14.45 -19.55
CA GLU A 767 -31.35 14.36 -20.99
C GLU A 767 -30.82 15.68 -21.59
N LEU A 768 -31.27 16.83 -21.07
CA LEU A 768 -30.75 18.13 -21.47
C LEU A 768 -29.24 18.24 -21.19
N ILE A 769 -28.79 17.83 -20.00
CA ILE A 769 -27.36 17.83 -19.65
C ILE A 769 -26.60 16.82 -20.52
N ARG A 770 -27.15 15.61 -20.70
CA ARG A 770 -26.52 14.54 -21.48
C ARG A 770 -26.28 14.98 -22.93
N LYS A 771 -27.30 15.53 -23.58
CA LYS A 771 -27.23 16.03 -24.95
C LYS A 771 -26.19 17.14 -25.09
N ALA A 772 -26.24 18.15 -24.21
CA ALA A 772 -25.30 19.27 -24.24
C ALA A 772 -23.84 18.84 -24.02
N ALA A 773 -23.61 17.87 -23.12
CA ALA A 773 -22.28 17.32 -22.88
C ALA A 773 -21.70 16.60 -24.10
N LEU A 774 -22.50 15.77 -24.78
CA LEU A 774 -22.08 15.06 -25.99
C LEU A 774 -21.84 16.03 -27.16
N GLU A 775 -22.67 17.06 -27.32
CA GLU A 775 -22.48 18.11 -28.34
C GLU A 775 -21.21 18.95 -28.11
N ALA A 776 -20.83 19.20 -26.85
CA ALA A 776 -19.51 19.78 -26.52
C ALA A 776 -18.33 18.82 -26.76
N GLY A 777 -18.62 17.56 -27.09
CA GLY A 777 -17.67 16.51 -27.40
C GLY A 777 -17.06 15.87 -26.17
N ALA A 778 -17.82 15.72 -25.09
CA ALA A 778 -17.55 14.67 -24.11
C ALA A 778 -17.55 13.30 -24.81
N PHE A 779 -16.73 12.38 -24.33
CA PHE A 779 -16.68 11.01 -24.82
C PHE A 779 -17.98 10.26 -24.55
N ASP A 780 -18.53 10.46 -23.34
CA ASP A 780 -19.81 9.89 -22.91
C ASP A 780 -20.42 10.78 -21.82
N ALA A 781 -21.72 10.63 -21.58
CA ALA A 781 -22.44 11.32 -20.51
C ALA A 781 -23.50 10.39 -19.90
N VAL A 782 -23.35 10.11 -18.60
CA VAL A 782 -24.06 9.05 -17.88
C VAL A 782 -24.68 9.57 -16.60
N ILE A 783 -25.83 9.01 -16.24
CA ILE A 783 -26.52 9.33 -14.99
C ILE A 783 -26.01 8.36 -13.91
N SER A 784 -25.58 8.91 -12.78
CA SER A 784 -25.03 8.16 -11.65
C SER A 784 -26.00 8.23 -10.47
N ARG A 785 -26.36 7.06 -9.93
CA ARG A 785 -27.20 6.90 -8.74
C ARG A 785 -26.44 6.27 -7.57
N GLY A 786 -25.12 6.46 -7.54
CA GLY A 786 -24.23 5.86 -6.54
C GLY A 786 -24.54 6.25 -5.10
N TRP A 787 -25.08 7.46 -4.87
CA TRP A 787 -25.53 7.88 -3.55
C TRP A 787 -26.67 7.00 -3.02
N ASN A 788 -27.62 6.61 -3.89
CA ASN A 788 -28.76 5.78 -3.52
C ASN A 788 -28.43 4.28 -3.49
N TYR A 789 -27.57 3.78 -4.39
CA TYR A 789 -27.44 2.34 -4.64
C TYR A 789 -26.00 1.79 -4.57
N GLY A 790 -25.04 2.59 -4.12
CA GLY A 790 -23.63 2.18 -4.06
C GLY A 790 -23.08 1.85 -5.45
N GLY A 791 -22.21 0.83 -5.54
CA GLY A 791 -21.59 0.43 -6.81
C GLY A 791 -22.59 0.05 -7.90
N SER A 792 -23.72 -0.56 -7.53
CA SER A 792 -24.75 -0.94 -8.50
C SER A 792 -25.36 0.26 -9.24
N GLY A 793 -25.40 1.43 -8.60
CA GLY A 793 -25.89 2.69 -9.18
C GLY A 793 -24.88 3.44 -10.05
N VAL A 794 -23.65 2.91 -10.21
CA VAL A 794 -22.55 3.54 -10.96
C VAL A 794 -22.00 2.61 -12.06
N VAL A 795 -22.68 1.50 -12.34
CA VAL A 795 -22.28 0.52 -13.35
C VAL A 795 -22.12 1.12 -14.75
N ASP A 796 -23.07 1.95 -15.19
CA ASP A 796 -23.00 2.57 -16.52
C ASP A 796 -21.81 3.53 -16.66
N ALA A 797 -21.51 4.25 -15.58
CA ALA A 797 -20.32 5.10 -15.52
C ALA A 797 -19.02 4.29 -15.53
N ALA A 798 -18.99 3.14 -14.83
CA ALA A 798 -17.85 2.23 -14.89
C ALA A 798 -17.61 1.72 -16.32
N GLU A 799 -18.66 1.36 -17.06
CA GLU A 799 -18.55 0.93 -18.46
C GLU A 799 -18.07 2.05 -19.38
N ALA A 800 -18.59 3.27 -19.22
CA ALA A 800 -18.15 4.43 -19.98
C ALA A 800 -16.66 4.74 -19.72
N VAL A 801 -16.22 4.64 -18.46
CA VAL A 801 -14.81 4.82 -18.07
C VAL A 801 -13.91 3.73 -18.64
N ILE A 802 -14.35 2.46 -18.64
CA ILE A 802 -13.59 1.36 -19.27
C ILE A 802 -13.37 1.67 -20.75
N ARG A 803 -14.43 2.03 -21.49
CA ARG A 803 -14.33 2.39 -22.92
C ARG A 803 -13.41 3.61 -23.15
N ALA A 804 -13.54 4.64 -22.31
CA ALA A 804 -12.73 5.84 -22.42
C ALA A 804 -11.24 5.55 -22.19
N ALA A 805 -10.90 4.74 -21.18
CA ALA A 805 -9.51 4.41 -20.83
C ALA A 805 -8.81 3.46 -21.81
N GLU A 806 -9.56 2.84 -22.72
CA GLU A 806 -9.05 2.03 -23.83
C GLU A 806 -8.75 2.88 -25.08
N CYS A 807 -9.28 4.11 -25.15
CA CYS A 807 -9.03 5.00 -26.28
C CYS A 807 -7.59 5.57 -26.24
N PRO A 808 -6.98 5.82 -27.41
CA PRO A 808 -5.70 6.50 -27.48
C PRO A 808 -5.84 7.94 -26.98
N LYS A 809 -4.88 8.38 -26.16
CA LYS A 809 -4.78 9.77 -25.66
C LYS A 809 -3.73 10.56 -26.43
N ASN A 810 -4.02 11.82 -26.74
CA ASN A 810 -3.09 12.76 -27.36
C ASN A 810 -2.67 13.82 -26.33
N PHE A 811 -2.06 13.35 -25.25
CA PHE A 811 -1.82 14.19 -24.08
C PHE A 811 -0.83 15.32 -24.37
N LYS A 812 -1.19 16.53 -23.95
CA LYS A 812 -0.28 17.68 -23.91
C LYS A 812 -0.50 18.48 -22.64
N PHE A 813 0.59 19.02 -22.12
CA PHE A 813 0.51 20.01 -21.05
C PHE A 813 0.01 21.36 -21.57
N LEU A 814 -0.52 22.19 -20.67
CA LEU A 814 -1.12 23.47 -21.04
C LEU A 814 -0.10 24.51 -21.52
N TYR A 815 1.08 24.51 -20.91
CA TYR A 815 2.17 25.45 -21.20
C TYR A 815 3.55 24.79 -21.19
N ASN A 816 4.54 25.45 -21.78
CA ASN A 816 5.94 25.03 -21.70
C ASN A 816 6.54 25.48 -20.35
N PRO A 817 7.20 24.59 -19.57
CA PRO A 817 7.91 24.99 -18.35
C PRO A 817 8.93 26.10 -18.53
N LYS A 818 9.51 26.28 -19.72
CA LYS A 818 10.49 27.36 -19.99
C LYS A 818 9.85 28.71 -20.36
N ALA A 819 8.52 28.78 -20.48
CA ALA A 819 7.84 30.04 -20.73
C ALA A 819 8.01 30.99 -19.52
N PRO A 820 8.08 32.32 -19.72
CA PRO A 820 8.07 33.29 -18.62
C PRO A 820 6.88 33.08 -17.68
N LEU A 821 7.06 33.35 -16.38
CA LEU A 821 6.00 33.16 -15.38
C LEU A 821 4.71 33.91 -15.75
N VAL A 822 4.82 35.14 -16.25
CA VAL A 822 3.66 35.94 -16.70
C VAL A 822 2.92 35.27 -17.86
N GLU A 823 3.63 34.66 -18.81
CA GLU A 823 3.03 33.95 -19.95
C GLU A 823 2.30 32.69 -19.47
N LYS A 824 2.87 31.94 -18.52
CA LYS A 824 2.19 30.78 -17.92
C LYS A 824 0.90 31.20 -17.22
N ILE A 825 0.95 32.27 -16.42
CA ILE A 825 -0.23 32.82 -15.73
C ILE A 825 -1.30 33.24 -16.75
N ALA A 826 -0.91 33.94 -17.81
CA ALA A 826 -1.81 34.36 -18.88
C ALA A 826 -2.42 33.16 -19.63
N THR A 827 -1.63 32.12 -19.88
CA THR A 827 -2.08 30.89 -20.55
C THR A 827 -3.15 30.18 -19.71
N ILE A 828 -2.90 29.98 -18.41
CA ILE A 828 -3.89 29.38 -17.51
C ILE A 828 -5.14 30.25 -17.45
N SER A 829 -4.97 31.57 -17.27
CA SER A 829 -6.10 32.49 -17.10
C SER A 829 -6.99 32.56 -18.33
N SER A 830 -6.41 32.60 -19.52
CA SER A 830 -7.16 32.64 -20.77
C SER A 830 -7.81 31.29 -21.10
N GLN A 831 -7.04 30.19 -21.07
CA GLN A 831 -7.52 28.90 -21.55
C GLN A 831 -8.43 28.20 -20.54
N MET A 832 -8.12 28.23 -19.24
CA MET A 832 -8.93 27.54 -18.23
C MET A 832 -10.10 28.37 -17.73
N TYR A 833 -9.91 29.69 -17.59
CA TYR A 833 -10.90 30.58 -16.96
C TYR A 833 -11.70 31.41 -17.95
N GLY A 834 -11.18 31.67 -19.15
CA GLY A 834 -11.79 32.58 -20.12
C GLY A 834 -11.45 34.05 -19.88
N ALA A 835 -10.40 34.37 -19.12
CA ALA A 835 -9.95 35.75 -18.92
C ALA A 835 -9.43 36.35 -20.23
N GLY A 836 -9.70 37.65 -20.46
CA GLY A 836 -9.19 38.38 -21.62
C GLY A 836 -7.83 39.05 -21.37
N GLU A 837 -7.58 39.46 -20.14
CA GLU A 837 -6.38 40.18 -19.71
C GLU A 837 -5.99 39.73 -18.29
N VAL A 838 -4.69 39.68 -18.01
CA VAL A 838 -4.15 39.44 -16.66
C VAL A 838 -3.44 40.70 -16.20
N GLU A 839 -3.79 41.17 -15.00
CA GLU A 839 -3.19 42.34 -14.36
C GLU A 839 -2.47 41.92 -13.09
N LEU A 840 -1.19 42.29 -12.97
CA LEU A 840 -0.37 42.03 -11.79
C LEU A 840 -0.29 43.29 -10.94
N SER A 841 -0.48 43.15 -9.62
CA SER A 841 -0.13 44.20 -8.68
C SER A 841 1.38 44.51 -8.74
N ALA A 842 1.80 45.71 -8.33
CA ALA A 842 3.21 46.06 -8.26
C ALA A 842 4.03 45.05 -7.42
N LYS A 843 3.44 44.57 -6.31
CA LYS A 843 4.02 43.53 -5.44
C LYS A 843 4.19 42.20 -6.18
N ALA A 844 3.16 41.78 -6.92
CA ALA A 844 3.19 40.54 -7.69
C ALA A 844 4.23 40.60 -8.82
N GLN A 845 4.34 41.74 -9.52
CA GLN A 845 5.35 41.94 -10.56
C GLN A 845 6.77 41.88 -9.97
N GLU A 846 7.03 42.58 -8.86
CA GLU A 846 8.33 42.53 -8.18
C GLU A 846 8.69 41.10 -7.75
N ALA A 847 7.72 40.35 -7.20
CA ALA A 847 7.93 38.96 -6.82
C ALA A 847 8.24 38.05 -8.03
N VAL A 848 7.55 38.24 -9.16
CA VAL A 848 7.81 37.51 -10.41
C VAL A 848 9.22 37.79 -10.92
N ASP A 849 9.62 39.05 -10.98
CA ASP A 849 10.95 39.46 -11.45
C ASP A 849 12.04 38.90 -10.53
N PHE A 850 11.83 39.01 -9.21
CA PHE A 850 12.75 38.47 -8.21
C PHE A 850 12.90 36.95 -8.31
N LEU A 851 11.81 36.20 -8.38
CA LEU A 851 11.85 34.73 -8.49
C LEU A 851 12.48 34.28 -9.82
N THR A 852 12.21 34.99 -10.91
CA THR A 852 12.83 34.73 -12.21
C THR A 852 14.35 34.94 -12.14
N ALA A 853 14.80 36.07 -11.58
CA ALA A 853 16.21 36.38 -11.41
C ALA A 853 16.95 35.36 -10.51
N LYS A 854 16.23 34.73 -9.57
CA LYS A 854 16.77 33.67 -8.69
C LYS A 854 16.68 32.26 -9.27
N GLY A 855 16.25 32.11 -10.52
CA GLY A 855 16.24 30.83 -11.24
C GLY A 855 14.99 29.97 -11.00
N TYR A 856 13.92 30.53 -10.45
CA TYR A 856 12.65 29.83 -10.22
C TYR A 856 11.63 30.05 -11.34
N GLY A 857 12.00 30.76 -12.40
CA GLY A 857 11.12 31.07 -13.54
C GLY A 857 10.61 29.86 -14.31
N ASP A 858 11.34 28.74 -14.28
CA ASP A 858 10.99 27.51 -15.01
C ASP A 858 9.99 26.62 -14.25
N LEU A 859 9.66 26.95 -13.00
CA LEU A 859 8.72 26.16 -12.21
C LEU A 859 7.28 26.25 -12.76
N PRO A 860 6.46 25.20 -12.59
CA PRO A 860 5.02 25.26 -12.80
C PRO A 860 4.32 26.32 -11.95
N ILE A 861 3.15 26.75 -12.40
CA ILE A 861 2.30 27.70 -11.69
C ILE A 861 1.21 26.96 -10.91
N CYS A 862 0.98 27.37 -9.67
CA CYS A 862 -0.14 26.95 -8.84
C CYS A 862 -1.07 28.16 -8.62
N MET A 863 -2.14 28.24 -9.41
CA MET A 863 -3.11 29.34 -9.31
C MET A 863 -3.99 29.21 -8.08
N SER A 864 -3.92 30.17 -7.17
CA SER A 864 -4.70 30.23 -5.94
C SER A 864 -5.80 31.26 -6.10
N LYS A 865 -7.00 30.82 -6.49
CA LYS A 865 -8.21 31.65 -6.66
C LYS A 865 -9.41 31.06 -5.90
N THR A 866 -10.53 31.78 -5.87
CA THR A 866 -11.79 31.21 -5.39
C THR A 866 -12.18 29.98 -6.21
N SER A 867 -12.69 28.94 -5.54
CA SER A 867 -13.24 27.76 -6.20
C SER A 867 -14.68 27.96 -6.64
N ALA A 868 -15.39 28.99 -6.16
CA ALA A 868 -16.82 29.17 -6.42
C ALA A 868 -17.14 29.85 -7.77
N SER A 869 -16.12 30.17 -8.57
CA SER A 869 -16.23 30.82 -9.88
C SER A 869 -15.02 30.49 -10.75
N LEU A 870 -15.19 30.51 -12.08
CA LEU A 870 -14.07 30.52 -13.02
C LEU A 870 -13.24 31.83 -12.90
N THR A 871 -13.87 32.92 -12.46
CA THR A 871 -13.20 34.22 -12.25
C THR A 871 -12.49 34.30 -10.89
N GLY A 872 -12.01 35.50 -10.53
CA GLY A 872 -11.56 35.82 -9.17
C GLY A 872 -12.69 36.17 -8.19
N ASP A 873 -13.92 36.36 -8.64
CA ASP A 873 -15.07 36.77 -7.82
C ASP A 873 -16.01 35.57 -7.56
N PRO A 874 -16.22 35.14 -6.30
CA PRO A 874 -17.08 34.00 -5.97
C PRO A 874 -18.55 34.19 -6.37
N ASN A 875 -19.01 35.42 -6.60
CA ASN A 875 -20.41 35.72 -6.93
C ASN A 875 -20.73 35.54 -8.41
N ILE A 876 -19.73 35.55 -9.29
CA ILE A 876 -19.92 35.40 -10.73
C ILE A 876 -20.08 33.93 -11.08
N LYS A 877 -21.22 33.56 -11.67
CA LYS A 877 -21.57 32.18 -12.06
C LYS A 877 -21.51 31.96 -13.58
N GLY A 878 -21.85 30.76 -14.04
CA GLY A 878 -21.74 30.35 -15.45
C GLY A 878 -20.28 30.22 -15.94
N ALA A 879 -20.06 30.62 -17.20
CA ALA A 879 -18.76 30.65 -17.87
C ALA A 879 -18.47 32.02 -18.52
N PRO A 880 -18.18 33.06 -17.71
CA PRO A 880 -17.89 34.40 -18.21
C PRO A 880 -16.62 34.40 -19.08
N LYS A 881 -16.56 35.31 -20.06
CA LYS A 881 -15.42 35.47 -20.99
C LYS A 881 -14.96 36.92 -21.04
N GLY A 882 -13.67 37.13 -21.32
CA GLY A 882 -13.09 38.45 -21.57
C GLY A 882 -12.95 39.34 -20.34
N PHE A 883 -13.11 38.81 -19.13
CA PHE A 883 -12.92 39.56 -17.89
C PHE A 883 -11.44 39.78 -17.59
N LYS A 884 -11.13 40.83 -16.81
CA LYS A 884 -9.78 41.07 -16.28
C LYS A 884 -9.52 40.17 -15.08
N PHE A 885 -8.37 39.53 -15.03
CA PHE A 885 -7.98 38.65 -13.95
C PHE A 885 -6.82 39.26 -13.14
N TYR A 886 -7.08 39.56 -11.87
CA TYR A 886 -6.16 40.32 -11.02
C TYR A 886 -5.31 39.39 -10.12
N VAL A 887 -4.00 39.60 -10.13
CA VAL A 887 -3.02 38.87 -9.32
C VAL A 887 -2.49 39.78 -8.21
N ASN A 888 -2.76 39.39 -6.95
CA ASN A 888 -2.40 40.16 -5.77
C ASN A 888 -0.94 39.96 -5.34
N ASP A 889 -0.48 38.71 -5.36
CA ASP A 889 0.79 38.30 -4.77
C ASP A 889 1.33 37.02 -5.41
N VAL A 890 2.63 36.79 -5.31
CA VAL A 890 3.30 35.59 -5.84
C VAL A 890 4.36 35.12 -4.85
N TYR A 891 4.38 33.81 -4.54
CA TYR A 891 5.41 33.25 -3.66
C TYR A 891 5.86 31.86 -4.11
N LEU A 892 7.01 31.44 -3.57
CA LEU A 892 7.68 30.20 -3.95
C LEU A 892 7.33 29.03 -3.01
N SER A 893 7.13 27.84 -3.57
CA SER A 893 7.15 26.56 -2.85
C SER A 893 8.19 25.65 -3.50
N ALA A 894 9.46 25.89 -3.17
CA ALA A 894 10.62 25.32 -3.86
C ALA A 894 10.79 23.81 -3.66
N GLY A 895 10.47 23.28 -2.48
CA GLY A 895 10.52 21.86 -2.18
C GLY A 895 9.39 21.11 -2.90
N ALA A 896 8.20 21.68 -2.93
CA ALA A 896 7.09 21.14 -3.71
C ALA A 896 7.34 21.26 -5.22
N GLY A 897 8.02 22.34 -5.63
CA GLY A 897 8.49 22.58 -7.00
C GLY A 897 7.50 23.36 -7.86
N PHE A 898 6.86 24.40 -7.31
CA PHE A 898 5.97 25.30 -8.06
C PHE A 898 5.97 26.73 -7.48
N VAL A 899 5.50 27.69 -8.26
CA VAL A 899 5.25 29.08 -7.86
C VAL A 899 3.74 29.25 -7.61
N VAL A 900 3.39 29.78 -6.44
CA VAL A 900 1.99 30.04 -6.05
C VAL A 900 1.61 31.46 -6.43
N VAL A 901 0.51 31.60 -7.17
CA VAL A 901 0.00 32.87 -7.68
C VAL A 901 -1.34 33.16 -6.99
N MET A 902 -1.39 34.22 -6.20
CA MET A 902 -2.52 34.55 -5.33
C MET A 902 -3.49 35.52 -6.00
N CYS A 903 -4.74 35.10 -6.13
CA CYS A 903 -5.83 35.84 -6.75
C CYS A 903 -6.98 35.94 -5.74
N GLY A 904 -7.22 37.15 -5.23
CA GLY A 904 -8.13 37.39 -4.11
C GLY A 904 -7.50 37.14 -2.73
N ALA A 905 -8.32 37.26 -1.68
CA ALA A 905 -7.91 36.99 -0.30
C ALA A 905 -8.22 35.53 0.06
N ILE A 906 -7.20 34.68 0.10
CA ILE A 906 -7.34 33.26 0.47
C ILE A 906 -6.76 33.06 1.86
N SER A 907 -7.63 32.74 2.82
CA SER A 907 -7.22 32.47 4.19
C SER A 907 -6.55 31.09 4.29
N LYS A 908 -5.28 31.06 4.70
CA LYS A 908 -4.55 29.82 5.02
C LYS A 908 -4.95 29.24 6.38
N MET A 909 -5.66 30.01 7.21
CA MET A 909 -6.15 29.59 8.52
C MET A 909 -7.65 29.87 8.63
N PRO A 910 -8.53 28.86 8.50
CA PRO A 910 -9.96 29.04 8.67
C PRO A 910 -10.30 29.47 10.11
N GLY A 911 -11.50 30.02 10.31
CA GLY A 911 -12.02 30.33 11.64
C GLY A 911 -13.31 29.58 11.91
N LEU A 912 -13.62 29.33 13.17
CA LEU A 912 -14.92 28.79 13.56
C LEU A 912 -16.06 29.78 13.20
N PRO A 913 -17.26 29.27 12.82
CA PRO A 913 -18.46 30.09 12.62
C PRO A 913 -19.06 30.53 13.98
N THR A 914 -20.11 31.35 13.97
CA THR A 914 -20.82 31.77 15.19
C THR A 914 -21.35 30.60 16.00
N ARG A 915 -21.84 29.56 15.32
CA ARG A 915 -22.28 28.30 15.93
C ARG A 915 -21.49 27.14 15.33
N PRO A 916 -20.31 26.78 15.86
CA PRO A 916 -19.59 25.59 15.43
C PRO A 916 -20.37 24.32 15.77
N CYS A 917 -20.12 23.23 15.03
CA CYS A 917 -20.71 21.92 15.33
C CYS A 917 -20.20 21.30 16.64
N ILE A 918 -19.16 21.86 17.27
CA ILE A 918 -18.65 21.42 18.59
C ILE A 918 -19.76 21.34 19.65
N TYR A 919 -20.77 22.22 19.58
CA TYR A 919 -21.90 22.19 20.51
C TYR A 919 -22.74 20.92 20.43
N ASP A 920 -22.68 20.20 19.31
CA ASP A 920 -23.45 18.99 19.07
C ASP A 920 -22.57 17.74 19.22
N ILE A 921 -21.24 17.88 19.30
CA ILE A 921 -20.29 16.77 19.36
C ILE A 921 -20.18 16.26 20.80
N ASP A 922 -20.37 14.95 20.98
CA ASP A 922 -20.15 14.27 22.26
C ASP A 922 -19.64 12.83 22.05
N LEU A 923 -19.22 12.18 23.13
CA LEU A 923 -18.86 10.77 23.17
C LEU A 923 -19.83 10.04 24.09
N ASN A 924 -20.63 9.14 23.52
CA ASN A 924 -21.51 8.29 24.28
C ASN A 924 -20.68 7.34 25.17
N THR A 925 -20.74 7.53 26.48
CA THR A 925 -19.86 6.83 27.44
C THR A 925 -20.24 5.37 27.68
N GLU A 926 -21.43 4.95 27.25
CA GLU A 926 -21.89 3.56 27.36
C GLU A 926 -21.49 2.74 26.14
N THR A 927 -21.60 3.31 24.94
CA THR A 927 -21.33 2.62 23.67
C THR A 927 -19.95 2.91 23.08
N GLY A 928 -19.33 4.03 23.47
CA GLY A 928 -18.12 4.56 22.85
C GLY A 928 -18.34 5.23 21.49
N GLU A 929 -19.59 5.42 21.06
CA GLU A 929 -19.92 6.06 19.78
C GLU A 929 -19.82 7.59 19.85
N ILE A 930 -19.34 8.21 18.76
CA ILE A 930 -19.27 9.66 18.64
C ILE A 930 -20.63 10.21 18.18
N GLU A 931 -21.16 11.21 18.86
CA GLU A 931 -22.42 11.88 18.50
C GLU A 931 -22.13 13.26 17.87
N GLY A 932 -23.01 13.74 16.99
CA GLY A 932 -22.98 15.08 16.38
C GLY A 932 -21.81 15.47 15.47
N LEU A 933 -20.91 14.55 15.14
CA LEU A 933 -19.80 14.79 14.20
C LEU A 933 -20.26 15.02 12.74
N PHE A 934 -21.43 14.48 12.37
CA PHE A 934 -21.98 14.43 11.01
C PHE A 934 -23.43 14.93 10.94
#